data_AF-A0A5E4MDX2-F1
#
_entry.id   AF-A0A5E4MDX2-F1
#
_cell.length_a   1.000
_cell.length_b   1.000
_cell.length_c   1.000
_cell.angle_alpha   90.00
_cell.angle_beta   90.00
_cell.angle_gamma   90.00
#
_symmetry.space_group_name_H-M   'P 1'
#
loop_
_entity.id
_entity.type
_entity.pdbx_description
1 polymer ?
#
loop_
_entity_poly.entity_id
_entity_poly.type
_entity_poly.pdbx_seq_one_letter_code
_entity_poly.pdbx_strand_id
1 'polypeptide(L)'
;MSTEINEKPTMPINKAYRLFRSNPSEVLDLCKLVEIVVGRVYFAAYSKHRRHPDTTELHFFSFDRIPLDLGGLAEYVQCLNGKMFDHRYHSKTLVHYCGLGAIDSNLCRDYYNNAALLVGTYAISVKQMKPLIIYELLKSTIDQNNSVFGGDKTTCIDLYDCLNVIYKAVKYKFVDFNTFSCQEYYRSRDLTWIVPDKFIAFRGPIEKYPGQRNDLQYYVKYFQNNNVRTVIRLNSPTDYNSSWFSNSNIEHVDLYFKDGSTPSNVVLQTFLNISERHDGAIAVHCKAGLGRTGTMIAAYLIQHYRMTAHESVAWMRMCRPGSIAGSQQSFLVDNELMLWEKGDEFRIVDSHEQRVAVKFCFLLGKDTAETVNLLKTAYKDDAFGKTQVHEWFTRFKNGELSIDHLPDLSRPSTSQHDKHVEQIRVLVYEDRRRTIQELSELSGIICNSVQRILTEVLLLNYIAEKCVPQLLTVLQKENRTQFCSMLKDHFQSDPNFFSKIITGDELWYYGYNPEINHQSSKSKHVNFTRQIKSDVKIILICFFDVKGIVHSEFVPQYQIVNQVFYLEILERLRNSVRDKRPNLWQSGEWFFHHDNASAHTAISVRQFYTKNYMIPLSHPPFSPDLAPCDFFLFPRMKRYLKGKHSVEVNEVEQKTLEVLKDIKENEFQRCFEQWEMRLEECINSNGEYIL
;
A
#
# COMPACT_ATOMS: atom_id res chain seq x y z
N MET A 1 -12.58 -35.63 -43.63
CA MET A 1 -12.99 -36.44 -42.46
C MET A 1 -11.69 -36.78 -41.75
N SER A 2 -11.42 -36.40 -40.51
CA SER A 2 -12.27 -36.07 -39.38
C SER A 2 -11.49 -35.14 -38.45
N THR A 3 -12.24 -34.24 -37.82
CA THR A 3 -11.85 -33.11 -36.97
C THR A 3 -11.21 -33.53 -35.65
N GLU A 4 -9.98 -33.06 -35.38
CA GLU A 4 -9.43 -33.00 -34.02
C GLU A 4 -9.98 -31.77 -33.28
N ILE A 5 -10.55 -32.05 -32.12
CA ILE A 5 -11.11 -31.09 -31.17
C ILE A 5 -9.94 -30.46 -30.43
N ASN A 6 -9.67 -29.18 -30.69
CA ASN A 6 -8.67 -28.40 -29.94
C ASN A 6 -9.20 -28.06 -28.55
N GLU A 7 -8.61 -28.68 -27.53
CA GLU A 7 -8.79 -28.34 -26.11
C GLU A 7 -8.23 -26.94 -25.83
N LYS A 8 -9.03 -26.11 -25.15
CA LYS A 8 -8.65 -24.75 -24.71
C LYS A 8 -8.00 -24.78 -23.31
N PRO A 9 -7.07 -23.86 -22.99
CA PRO A 9 -6.34 -23.85 -21.72
C PRO A 9 -7.23 -23.50 -20.52
N THR A 10 -7.05 -24.22 -19.42
CA THR A 10 -7.84 -24.16 -18.19
C THR A 10 -7.28 -23.14 -17.17
N MET A 11 -7.86 -21.94 -17.10
CA MET A 11 -7.71 -21.03 -15.94
C MET A 11 -8.32 -21.63 -14.65
N PRO A 12 -7.80 -21.32 -13.44
CA PRO A 12 -8.38 -21.78 -12.18
C PRO A 12 -9.76 -21.17 -11.99
N ILE A 13 -10.77 -22.03 -11.86
CA ILE A 13 -12.16 -21.63 -11.84
C ILE A 13 -12.53 -21.16 -10.42
N ASN A 14 -12.27 -19.88 -10.13
CA ASN A 14 -12.90 -19.18 -9.02
C ASN A 14 -14.44 -19.28 -9.19
N LYS A 15 -15.25 -19.25 -8.11
CA LYS A 15 -16.72 -19.41 -8.16
C LYS A 15 -17.36 -18.51 -9.24
N ALA A 16 -16.80 -17.31 -9.43
CA ALA A 16 -17.13 -16.37 -10.50
C ALA A 16 -16.90 -16.92 -11.92
N TYR A 17 -15.72 -17.49 -12.20
CA TYR A 17 -15.44 -18.13 -13.49
C TYR A 17 -16.33 -19.35 -13.72
N ARG A 18 -16.79 -20.03 -12.66
CA ARG A 18 -17.72 -21.16 -12.72
C ARG A 18 -19.11 -20.68 -13.19
N LEU A 19 -19.59 -19.57 -12.61
CA LEU A 19 -20.82 -18.88 -13.01
C LEU A 19 -20.75 -18.34 -14.44
N PHE A 20 -19.64 -17.68 -14.82
CA PHE A 20 -19.47 -17.14 -16.18
C PHE A 20 -19.24 -18.23 -17.24
N ARG A 21 -18.54 -19.34 -16.93
CA ARG A 21 -18.33 -20.47 -17.86
C ARG A 21 -19.60 -21.23 -18.21
N SER A 22 -20.60 -21.22 -17.33
CA SER A 22 -21.92 -21.80 -17.64
C SER A 22 -22.61 -21.08 -18.81
N ASN A 23 -22.11 -19.90 -19.21
CA ASN A 23 -22.63 -19.09 -20.30
C ASN A 23 -21.51 -18.74 -21.31
N PRO A 24 -21.21 -19.63 -22.29
CA PRO A 24 -20.06 -19.51 -23.18
C PRO A 24 -20.00 -18.21 -24.00
N SER A 25 -21.15 -17.61 -24.29
CA SER A 25 -21.25 -16.31 -24.97
C SER A 25 -20.62 -15.18 -24.16
N GLU A 26 -20.61 -15.27 -22.83
CA GLU A 26 -20.16 -14.21 -21.92
C GLU A 26 -18.68 -14.28 -21.55
N VAL A 27 -18.00 -15.37 -21.88
CA VAL A 27 -16.54 -15.49 -21.67
C VAL A 27 -15.77 -15.08 -22.93
N LEU A 28 -16.42 -15.06 -24.10
CA LEU A 28 -15.76 -14.95 -25.39
C LEU A 28 -14.97 -13.64 -25.57
N ASP A 29 -15.51 -12.54 -25.05
CA ASP A 29 -14.96 -11.19 -25.19
C ASP A 29 -14.54 -10.59 -23.82
N LEU A 30 -14.50 -11.39 -22.74
CA LEU A 30 -14.17 -10.92 -21.38
C LEU A 30 -12.66 -10.70 -21.25
N CYS A 31 -12.25 -9.44 -21.05
CA CYS A 31 -10.86 -9.05 -20.88
C CYS A 31 -10.40 -9.09 -19.43
N LYS A 32 -11.28 -8.71 -18.50
CA LYS A 32 -10.94 -8.64 -17.07
C LYS A 32 -12.16 -8.91 -16.20
N LEU A 33 -11.94 -9.62 -15.10
CA LEU A 33 -12.96 -9.87 -14.09
C LEU A 33 -12.32 -9.69 -12.70
N VAL A 34 -12.90 -8.81 -11.89
CA VAL A 34 -12.42 -8.48 -10.55
C VAL A 34 -13.54 -8.69 -9.55
N GLU A 35 -13.25 -9.40 -8.47
CA GLU A 35 -14.16 -9.56 -7.34
C GLU A 35 -13.98 -8.41 -6.35
N ILE A 36 -15.06 -7.65 -6.12
CA ILE A 36 -15.06 -6.47 -5.24
C ILE A 36 -15.67 -6.81 -3.88
N VAL A 37 -16.78 -7.54 -3.91
CA VAL A 37 -17.40 -8.13 -2.71
C VAL A 37 -17.52 -9.62 -2.97
N VAL A 38 -16.89 -10.41 -2.09
CA VAL A 38 -16.80 -11.87 -2.24
C VAL A 38 -18.16 -12.49 -2.53
N GLY A 39 -18.28 -13.13 -3.69
CA GLY A 39 -19.47 -13.82 -4.17
C GLY A 39 -20.70 -12.94 -4.42
N ARG A 40 -20.58 -11.60 -4.41
CA ARG A 40 -21.74 -10.69 -4.52
C ARG A 40 -21.56 -9.58 -5.55
N VAL A 41 -20.40 -8.93 -5.64
CA VAL A 41 -20.18 -7.81 -6.56
C VAL A 41 -18.90 -8.02 -7.34
N TYR A 42 -19.01 -8.00 -8.66
CA TYR A 42 -17.89 -8.11 -9.59
C TYR A 42 -17.83 -6.92 -10.53
N PHE A 43 -16.62 -6.59 -10.97
CA PHE A 43 -16.36 -5.69 -12.07
C PHE A 43 -15.83 -6.49 -13.27
N ALA A 44 -16.46 -6.31 -14.44
CA ALA A 44 -16.10 -7.02 -15.67
C ALA A 44 -15.77 -6.01 -16.79
N ALA A 45 -14.65 -6.20 -17.48
CA ALA A 45 -14.31 -5.42 -18.67
C ALA A 45 -14.29 -6.33 -19.89
N TYR A 46 -14.98 -5.90 -20.95
CA TYR A 46 -15.16 -6.65 -22.20
C TYR A 46 -14.48 -5.95 -23.36
N SER A 47 -13.94 -6.70 -24.33
CA SER A 47 -13.29 -6.14 -25.52
C SER A 47 -14.26 -5.41 -26.46
N LYS A 48 -15.55 -5.78 -26.44
CA LYS A 48 -16.61 -5.17 -27.25
C LYS A 48 -17.65 -4.51 -26.36
N HIS A 49 -18.15 -3.35 -26.78
CA HIS A 49 -19.28 -2.71 -26.12
C HIS A 49 -20.58 -3.36 -26.62
N ARG A 50 -21.28 -4.08 -25.72
CA ARG A 50 -22.60 -4.66 -25.96
C ARG A 50 -23.40 -4.71 -24.67
N ARG A 51 -24.72 -4.85 -24.78
CA ARG A 51 -25.56 -5.15 -23.60
C ARG A 51 -25.44 -6.62 -23.24
N HIS A 52 -25.34 -6.88 -21.95
CA HIS A 52 -25.28 -8.23 -21.39
C HIS A 52 -26.61 -8.53 -20.68
N PRO A 53 -27.37 -9.56 -21.08
CA PRO A 53 -28.65 -9.88 -20.47
C PRO A 53 -28.46 -10.53 -19.09
N ASP A 54 -29.42 -10.29 -18.20
CA ASP A 54 -29.48 -10.97 -16.91
C ASP A 54 -29.63 -12.49 -17.06
N THR A 55 -29.04 -13.23 -16.13
CA THR A 55 -29.26 -14.67 -15.99
C THR A 55 -30.04 -14.96 -14.70
N THR A 56 -30.29 -16.24 -14.43
CA THR A 56 -30.86 -16.69 -13.15
C THR A 56 -29.96 -16.31 -11.96
N GLU A 57 -28.64 -16.33 -12.15
CA GLU A 57 -27.64 -16.14 -11.10
C GLU A 57 -26.89 -14.80 -11.19
N LEU A 58 -26.89 -14.14 -12.34
CA LEU A 58 -26.13 -12.90 -12.59
C LEU A 58 -27.08 -11.75 -12.97
N HIS A 59 -26.81 -10.57 -12.41
CA HIS A 59 -27.41 -9.31 -12.84
C HIS A 59 -26.32 -8.41 -13.42
N PHE A 60 -26.44 -8.09 -14.71
CA PHE A 60 -25.49 -7.24 -15.41
C PHE A 60 -26.00 -5.81 -15.46
N PHE A 61 -25.11 -4.85 -15.17
CA PHE A 61 -25.41 -3.43 -15.33
C PHE A 61 -24.16 -2.65 -15.73
N SER A 62 -24.33 -1.62 -16.55
CA SER A 62 -23.31 -0.59 -16.81
C SER A 62 -23.73 0.72 -16.15
N PHE A 63 -22.76 1.59 -15.89
CA PHE A 63 -23.02 2.94 -15.38
C PHE A 63 -22.29 3.97 -16.24
N ASP A 64 -22.96 4.40 -17.30
CA ASP A 64 -22.39 5.28 -18.31
C ASP A 64 -22.71 6.75 -17.99
N ARG A 65 -21.92 7.34 -17.07
CA ARG A 65 -22.01 8.76 -16.67
C ARG A 65 -20.68 9.45 -16.95
N ILE A 66 -20.69 10.42 -17.88
CA ILE A 66 -19.55 11.28 -18.21
C ILE A 66 -20.06 12.74 -18.24
N PRO A 67 -19.33 13.72 -17.67
CA PRO A 67 -18.09 13.58 -16.91
C PRO A 67 -18.31 12.88 -15.57
N LEU A 68 -17.28 12.17 -15.11
CA LEU A 68 -17.32 11.48 -13.83
C LEU A 68 -17.04 12.47 -12.70
N ASP A 69 -18.11 13.14 -12.26
CA ASP A 69 -18.09 14.10 -11.17
C ASP A 69 -18.54 13.49 -9.83
N LEU A 70 -18.48 14.26 -8.75
CA LEU A 70 -18.78 13.79 -7.40
C LEU A 70 -20.22 13.26 -7.27
N GLY A 71 -21.17 13.89 -7.98
CA GLY A 71 -22.54 13.42 -8.05
C GLY A 71 -22.65 12.07 -8.78
N GLY A 72 -21.94 11.88 -9.90
CA GLY A 72 -21.90 10.60 -10.60
C GLY A 72 -21.29 9.47 -9.76
N LEU A 73 -20.23 9.77 -9.00
CA LEU A 73 -19.65 8.83 -8.03
C LEU A 73 -20.66 8.45 -6.94
N ALA A 74 -21.37 9.43 -6.36
CA ALA A 74 -22.38 9.20 -5.32
C ALA A 74 -23.58 8.40 -5.83
N GLU A 75 -24.11 8.74 -7.00
CA GLU A 75 -25.21 7.99 -7.61
C GLU A 75 -24.86 6.54 -7.88
N TYR A 76 -23.63 6.26 -8.31
CA TYR A 76 -23.19 4.88 -8.48
C TYR A 76 -23.16 4.11 -7.17
N VAL A 77 -22.60 4.71 -6.11
CA VAL A 77 -22.58 4.09 -4.77
C VAL A 77 -24.00 3.83 -4.28
N GLN A 78 -24.91 4.80 -4.43
CA GLN A 78 -26.31 4.68 -4.04
C GLN A 78 -27.06 3.64 -4.90
N CYS A 79 -26.81 3.60 -6.21
CA CYS A 79 -27.38 2.62 -7.13
C CYS A 79 -26.95 1.20 -6.77
N LEU A 80 -25.65 0.99 -6.52
CA LEU A 80 -25.12 -0.32 -6.15
C LEU A 80 -25.62 -0.76 -4.77
N ASN A 81 -25.68 0.15 -3.78
CA ASN A 81 -26.31 -0.12 -2.48
C ASN A 81 -27.79 -0.50 -2.67
N GLY A 82 -28.55 0.26 -3.47
CA GLY A 82 -29.95 -0.05 -3.78
C GLY A 82 -30.11 -1.46 -4.35
N LYS A 83 -29.26 -1.85 -5.31
CA LYS A 83 -29.25 -3.21 -5.88
C LYS A 83 -28.85 -4.28 -4.86
N MET A 84 -27.94 -3.97 -3.92
CA MET A 84 -27.51 -4.91 -2.88
C MET A 84 -28.62 -5.24 -1.88
N PHE A 85 -29.51 -4.29 -1.57
CA PHE A 85 -30.60 -4.45 -0.60
C PHE A 85 -31.95 -4.79 -1.23
N ASP A 86 -32.10 -4.66 -2.54
CA ASP A 86 -33.33 -4.99 -3.25
C ASP A 86 -33.55 -6.52 -3.32
N HIS A 87 -34.74 -6.97 -2.89
CA HIS A 87 -35.10 -8.38 -2.85
C HIS A 87 -34.97 -9.09 -4.20
N ARG A 88 -35.11 -8.36 -5.32
CA ARG A 88 -35.03 -8.90 -6.69
C ARG A 88 -33.65 -9.45 -7.02
N TYR A 89 -32.62 -8.96 -6.33
CA TYR A 89 -31.22 -9.34 -6.57
C TYR A 89 -30.59 -10.09 -5.37
N HIS A 90 -31.39 -10.47 -4.37
CA HIS A 90 -30.88 -11.10 -3.15
C HIS A 90 -30.09 -12.39 -3.43
N SER A 91 -30.57 -13.22 -4.38
CA SER A 91 -29.89 -14.45 -4.81
C SER A 91 -28.92 -14.26 -5.99
N LYS A 92 -28.87 -13.08 -6.60
CA LYS A 92 -28.09 -12.81 -7.81
C LYS A 92 -26.75 -12.15 -7.50
N THR A 93 -25.70 -12.53 -8.21
CA THR A 93 -24.42 -11.83 -8.22
C THR A 93 -24.52 -10.59 -9.11
N LEU A 94 -24.14 -9.44 -8.59
CA LEU A 94 -24.14 -8.17 -9.30
C LEU A 94 -22.84 -8.01 -10.09
N VAL A 95 -22.93 -7.69 -11.38
CA VAL A 95 -21.79 -7.49 -12.26
C VAL A 95 -21.87 -6.10 -12.89
N HIS A 96 -21.04 -5.18 -12.41
CA HIS A 96 -20.80 -3.94 -13.12
C HIS A 96 -19.89 -4.24 -14.30
N TYR A 97 -20.35 -4.01 -15.52
CA TYR A 97 -19.53 -4.20 -16.71
C TYR A 97 -19.25 -2.92 -17.48
N CYS A 98 -18.09 -2.88 -18.15
CA CYS A 98 -17.76 -1.90 -19.17
C CYS A 98 -17.25 -2.57 -20.45
N GLY A 99 -17.46 -1.92 -21.60
CA GLY A 99 -16.99 -2.40 -22.90
C GLY A 99 -15.90 -1.49 -23.48
N LEU A 100 -14.86 -2.08 -24.05
CA LEU A 100 -13.67 -1.42 -24.61
C LEU A 100 -13.79 -1.10 -26.12
N GLY A 101 -14.95 -1.39 -26.74
CA GLY A 101 -15.10 -1.44 -28.19
C GLY A 101 -15.49 -0.11 -28.88
N ALA A 102 -14.60 0.37 -29.74
CA ALA A 102 -14.79 1.12 -31.00
C ALA A 102 -15.77 2.31 -31.06
N ILE A 103 -15.58 3.32 -30.21
CA ILE A 103 -16.00 4.70 -30.54
C ILE A 103 -14.78 5.58 -30.36
N ASP A 104 -13.97 5.74 -31.40
CA ASP A 104 -12.70 6.48 -31.42
C ASP A 104 -11.64 6.08 -30.37
N SER A 105 -10.41 5.91 -30.80
CA SER A 105 -9.30 5.36 -30.00
C SER A 105 -8.92 6.18 -28.75
N ASN A 106 -9.41 7.41 -28.62
CA ASN A 106 -9.27 8.22 -27.41
C ASN A 106 -10.47 8.08 -26.44
N LEU A 107 -11.70 7.86 -26.93
CA LEU A 107 -12.89 7.75 -26.07
C LEU A 107 -12.90 6.41 -25.31
N CYS A 108 -12.50 5.31 -25.95
CA CYS A 108 -12.46 3.97 -25.32
C CYS A 108 -11.57 3.89 -24.06
N ARG A 109 -10.54 4.75 -23.96
CA ARG A 109 -9.58 4.78 -22.84
C ARG A 109 -10.22 5.33 -21.57
N ASP A 110 -11.07 6.34 -21.72
CA ASP A 110 -11.73 7.02 -20.61
C ASP A 110 -12.79 6.11 -19.96
N TYR A 111 -13.48 5.27 -20.74
CA TYR A 111 -14.55 4.40 -20.22
C TYR A 111 -14.08 3.37 -19.20
N TYR A 112 -12.93 2.73 -19.43
CA TYR A 112 -12.41 1.75 -18.46
C TYR A 112 -11.99 2.42 -17.16
N ASN A 113 -11.19 3.49 -17.23
CA ASN A 113 -10.70 4.18 -16.04
C ASN A 113 -11.83 4.84 -15.26
N ASN A 114 -12.86 5.36 -15.94
CA ASN A 114 -14.08 5.86 -15.29
C ASN A 114 -14.84 4.74 -14.58
N ALA A 115 -15.08 3.60 -15.24
CA ALA A 115 -15.75 2.46 -14.61
C ALA A 115 -14.95 1.87 -13.44
N ALA A 116 -13.62 1.82 -13.57
CA ALA A 116 -12.70 1.42 -12.51
C ALA A 116 -12.77 2.41 -11.33
N LEU A 117 -12.79 3.72 -11.58
CA LEU A 117 -12.91 4.72 -10.52
C LEU A 117 -14.26 4.60 -9.79
N LEU A 118 -15.37 4.37 -10.50
CA LEU A 118 -16.69 4.11 -9.90
C LEU A 118 -16.64 2.93 -8.92
N VAL A 119 -16.13 1.79 -9.39
CA VAL A 119 -15.99 0.58 -8.58
C VAL A 119 -15.04 0.80 -7.39
N GLY A 120 -13.91 1.47 -7.63
CA GLY A 120 -12.94 1.78 -6.60
C GLY A 120 -13.48 2.74 -5.54
N THR A 121 -14.33 3.69 -5.93
CA THR A 121 -15.04 4.60 -5.02
C THR A 121 -15.90 3.79 -4.05
N TYR A 122 -16.69 2.84 -4.56
CA TYR A 122 -17.49 1.96 -3.71
C TYR A 122 -16.62 1.09 -2.78
N ALA A 123 -15.54 0.51 -3.31
CA ALA A 123 -14.62 -0.31 -2.52
C ALA A 123 -13.95 0.48 -1.37
N ILE A 124 -13.61 1.75 -1.60
CA ILE A 124 -13.00 2.61 -0.58
C ILE A 124 -14.06 3.12 0.41
N SER A 125 -15.15 3.71 -0.08
CA SER A 125 -16.14 4.38 0.77
C SER A 125 -17.02 3.42 1.56
N VAL A 126 -17.41 2.29 0.96
CA VAL A 126 -18.33 1.32 1.60
C VAL A 126 -17.58 0.12 2.17
N LYS A 127 -16.57 -0.39 1.45
CA LYS A 127 -15.80 -1.57 1.90
C LYS A 127 -14.53 -1.24 2.68
N GLN A 128 -14.18 0.04 2.83
CA GLN A 128 -13.00 0.51 3.56
C GLN A 128 -11.69 -0.15 3.08
N MET A 129 -11.62 -0.49 1.79
CA MET A 129 -10.42 -1.08 1.19
C MET A 129 -9.33 -0.02 1.02
N LYS A 130 -8.07 -0.44 1.15
CA LYS A 130 -6.92 0.45 0.95
C LYS A 130 -6.74 0.78 -0.55
N PRO A 131 -6.42 2.04 -0.92
CA PRO A 131 -6.24 2.46 -2.32
C PRO A 131 -5.28 1.59 -3.13
N LEU A 132 -4.13 1.21 -2.54
CA LEU A 132 -3.13 0.38 -3.23
C LEU A 132 -3.68 -1.00 -3.63
N ILE A 133 -4.47 -1.63 -2.75
CA ILE A 133 -5.03 -2.96 -3.01
C ILE A 133 -6.02 -2.87 -4.18
N ILE A 134 -6.93 -1.90 -4.14
CA ILE A 134 -7.96 -1.76 -5.17
C ILE A 134 -7.36 -1.28 -6.51
N TYR A 135 -6.33 -0.43 -6.48
CA TYR A 135 -5.58 -0.04 -7.67
C TYR A 135 -4.91 -1.25 -8.33
N GLU A 136 -4.22 -2.10 -7.56
CA GLU A 136 -3.58 -3.31 -8.11
C GLU A 136 -4.59 -4.26 -8.74
N LEU A 137 -5.79 -4.36 -8.18
CA LEU A 137 -6.90 -5.13 -8.75
C LEU A 137 -7.46 -4.48 -10.03
N LEU A 138 -7.56 -3.15 -10.08
CA LEU A 138 -8.25 -2.42 -11.16
C LEU A 138 -7.33 -1.86 -12.24
N LYS A 139 -6.01 -1.79 -12.08
CA LYS A 139 -5.10 -1.23 -13.10
C LYS A 139 -5.25 -1.93 -14.45
N SER A 140 -5.30 -1.17 -15.53
CA SER A 140 -5.43 -1.73 -16.88
C SER A 140 -4.19 -2.57 -17.21
N THR A 141 -4.41 -3.75 -17.79
CA THR A 141 -3.33 -4.60 -18.33
C THR A 141 -3.18 -4.42 -19.85
N ILE A 142 -4.05 -3.61 -20.47
CA ILE A 142 -4.20 -3.50 -21.92
C ILE A 142 -3.57 -2.20 -22.44
N ASP A 143 -3.45 -1.14 -21.62
CA ASP A 143 -2.91 0.16 -22.02
C ASP A 143 -1.86 0.68 -21.02
N GLN A 144 -0.87 1.42 -21.52
CA GLN A 144 0.16 2.10 -20.72
C GLN A 144 -0.29 3.48 -20.22
N ASN A 145 -1.41 4.03 -20.71
CA ASN A 145 -1.92 5.34 -20.28
C ASN A 145 -3.08 5.19 -19.27
N ASN A 146 -2.80 5.36 -17.98
CA ASN A 146 -3.75 5.17 -16.87
C ASN A 146 -4.54 6.44 -16.47
N SER A 147 -4.63 7.46 -17.35
CA SER A 147 -5.30 8.73 -17.01
C SER A 147 -6.80 8.56 -16.83
N VAL A 148 -7.37 9.17 -15.78
CA VAL A 148 -8.82 9.25 -15.56
C VAL A 148 -9.43 10.51 -16.18
N PHE A 149 -8.69 11.62 -16.19
CA PHE A 149 -9.19 12.94 -16.62
C PHE A 149 -8.55 13.43 -17.94
N GLY A 150 -7.92 12.54 -18.70
CA GLY A 150 -7.10 12.91 -19.87
C GLY A 150 -5.82 13.67 -19.49
N GLY A 151 -5.04 14.08 -20.50
CA GLY A 151 -3.81 14.87 -20.31
C GLY A 151 -2.60 14.34 -21.07
N ASP A 152 -1.56 15.17 -21.17
CA ASP A 152 -0.23 14.75 -21.65
C ASP A 152 0.50 13.92 -20.59
N LYS A 153 1.64 13.30 -20.94
CA LYS A 153 2.41 12.45 -20.01
C LYS A 153 2.86 13.17 -18.72
N THR A 154 2.93 14.49 -18.73
CA THR A 154 3.45 15.32 -17.63
C THR A 154 2.37 15.87 -16.70
N THR A 155 1.10 15.83 -17.12
CA THR A 155 -0.06 16.34 -16.38
C THR A 155 -1.15 15.28 -16.15
N CYS A 156 -0.82 14.03 -16.49
CA CYS A 156 -1.68 12.87 -16.36
C CYS A 156 -2.01 12.59 -14.89
N ILE A 157 -3.30 12.51 -14.59
CA ILE A 157 -3.79 12.10 -13.27
C ILE A 157 -4.25 10.66 -13.40
N ASP A 158 -3.53 9.77 -12.74
CA ASP A 158 -3.80 8.35 -12.89
C ASP A 158 -4.94 7.86 -11.97
N LEU A 159 -5.35 6.62 -12.16
CA LEU A 159 -6.37 5.99 -11.32
C LEU A 159 -5.93 5.92 -9.84
N TYR A 160 -4.64 5.75 -9.55
CA TYR A 160 -4.15 5.66 -8.18
C TYR A 160 -4.28 6.98 -7.43
N ASP A 161 -3.95 8.10 -8.07
CA ASP A 161 -4.16 9.46 -7.54
C ASP A 161 -5.64 9.69 -7.20
N CYS A 162 -6.53 9.30 -8.11
CA CYS A 162 -7.97 9.41 -7.93
C CYS A 162 -8.48 8.58 -6.74
N LEU A 163 -8.00 7.34 -6.61
CA LEU A 163 -8.37 6.46 -5.49
C LEU A 163 -7.82 6.97 -4.15
N ASN A 164 -6.59 7.48 -4.12
CA ASN A 164 -6.00 8.06 -2.90
C ASN A 164 -6.77 9.29 -2.45
N VAL A 165 -7.14 10.18 -3.38
CA VAL A 165 -7.86 11.39 -2.98
C VAL A 165 -9.27 11.09 -2.50
N ILE A 166 -9.96 10.08 -3.07
CA ILE A 166 -11.24 9.61 -2.54
C ILE A 166 -11.06 9.06 -1.12
N TYR A 167 -10.01 8.27 -0.87
CA TYR A 167 -9.71 7.78 0.47
C TYR A 167 -9.46 8.92 1.45
N LYS A 168 -8.68 9.94 1.07
CA LYS A 168 -8.44 11.14 1.88
C LYS A 168 -9.72 11.94 2.09
N ALA A 169 -10.55 12.12 1.07
CA ALA A 169 -11.81 12.85 1.15
C ALA A 169 -12.81 12.17 2.10
N VAL A 170 -12.92 10.83 2.06
CA VAL A 170 -13.72 10.07 3.03
C VAL A 170 -13.11 10.17 4.44
N LYS A 171 -11.79 10.01 4.56
CA LYS A 171 -11.08 10.11 5.85
C LYS A 171 -11.26 11.48 6.52
N TYR A 172 -11.16 12.56 5.74
CA TYR A 172 -11.32 13.94 6.21
C TYR A 172 -12.77 14.43 6.16
N LYS A 173 -13.73 13.53 5.93
CA LYS A 173 -15.18 13.83 5.88
C LYS A 173 -15.58 14.92 4.88
N PHE A 174 -14.85 15.05 3.77
CA PHE A 174 -15.25 15.95 2.67
C PHE A 174 -16.49 15.44 1.95
N VAL A 175 -16.71 14.13 1.97
CA VAL A 175 -17.86 13.48 1.37
C VAL A 175 -18.22 12.23 2.16
N ASP A 176 -19.52 12.02 2.35
CA ASP A 176 -20.10 10.71 2.69
C ASP A 176 -21.01 10.29 1.53
N PHE A 177 -20.54 9.33 0.73
CA PHE A 177 -21.27 8.86 -0.45
C PHE A 177 -22.61 8.17 -0.12
N ASN A 178 -22.83 7.74 1.13
CA ASN A 178 -24.10 7.15 1.53
C ASN A 178 -25.19 8.21 1.77
N THR A 179 -24.81 9.39 2.22
CA THR A 179 -25.74 10.48 2.57
C THR A 179 -25.67 11.67 1.61
N PHE A 180 -24.78 11.64 0.62
CA PHE A 180 -24.59 12.72 -0.34
C PHE A 180 -25.87 13.03 -1.14
N SER A 181 -26.28 14.30 -1.13
CA SER A 181 -27.46 14.77 -1.86
C SER A 181 -27.10 15.16 -3.30
N CYS A 182 -27.25 14.20 -4.22
CA CYS A 182 -27.07 14.47 -5.66
C CYS A 182 -28.04 15.56 -6.15
N GLN A 183 -29.23 15.62 -5.57
CA GLN A 183 -30.24 16.60 -5.93
C GLN A 183 -29.82 18.04 -5.58
N GLU A 184 -29.17 18.24 -4.43
CA GLU A 184 -28.61 19.54 -4.05
C GLU A 184 -27.39 19.88 -4.91
N TYR A 185 -26.49 18.92 -5.10
CA TYR A 185 -25.29 19.07 -5.92
C TYR A 185 -25.59 19.49 -7.36
N TYR A 186 -26.65 18.96 -7.99
CA TYR A 186 -27.02 19.34 -9.36
C TYR A 186 -27.92 20.57 -9.45
N ARG A 187 -28.55 21.01 -8.35
CA ARG A 187 -29.39 22.22 -8.33
C ARG A 187 -28.60 23.50 -8.15
N SER A 188 -27.36 23.42 -7.69
CA SER A 188 -26.54 24.58 -7.41
C SER A 188 -26.17 25.32 -8.72
N ARG A 189 -26.53 26.60 -8.81
CA ARG A 189 -26.30 27.44 -10.01
C ARG A 189 -24.81 27.72 -10.23
N ASP A 190 -24.10 26.84 -10.94
CA ASP A 190 -22.68 26.97 -11.27
C ASP A 190 -21.74 27.16 -10.05
N LEU A 191 -22.19 26.77 -8.85
CA LEU A 191 -21.40 26.74 -7.61
C LEU A 191 -21.23 25.31 -7.10
N THR A 192 -20.11 25.04 -6.44
CA THR A 192 -19.78 23.70 -5.93
C THR A 192 -19.02 23.83 -4.62
N TRP A 193 -19.45 23.10 -3.60
CA TRP A 193 -18.62 22.85 -2.42
C TRP A 193 -17.43 21.99 -2.80
N ILE A 194 -16.23 22.43 -2.43
CA ILE A 194 -14.98 21.67 -2.59
C ILE A 194 -14.58 21.02 -1.27
N VAL A 195 -14.73 21.77 -0.18
CA VAL A 195 -14.57 21.29 1.20
C VAL A 195 -15.81 21.78 1.95
N PRO A 196 -16.64 20.87 2.50
CA PRO A 196 -17.84 21.26 3.26
C PRO A 196 -17.49 22.28 4.33
N ASP A 197 -18.35 23.29 4.48
CA ASP A 197 -18.22 24.39 5.44
C ASP A 197 -16.94 25.23 5.35
N LYS A 198 -16.08 24.99 4.35
CA LYS A 198 -14.83 25.75 4.17
C LYS A 198 -14.66 26.41 2.82
N PHE A 199 -14.87 25.69 1.71
CA PHE A 199 -14.62 26.24 0.37
C PHE A 199 -15.74 25.98 -0.61
N ILE A 200 -16.21 27.06 -1.24
CA ILE A 200 -17.06 27.04 -2.42
C ILE A 200 -16.27 27.58 -3.62
N ALA A 201 -16.28 26.83 -4.71
CA ALA A 201 -15.84 27.32 -6.02
C ALA A 201 -17.09 27.68 -6.85
N PHE A 202 -17.11 28.88 -7.44
CA PHE A 202 -18.25 29.30 -8.25
C PHE A 202 -17.84 30.15 -9.45
N ARG A 203 -18.77 30.28 -10.42
CA ARG A 203 -18.58 31.14 -11.59
C ARG A 203 -18.71 32.62 -11.21
N GLY A 204 -17.78 33.45 -11.67
CA GLY A 204 -17.82 34.89 -11.43
C GLY A 204 -19.06 35.54 -12.06
N PRO A 205 -19.82 36.34 -11.31
CA PRO A 205 -20.99 37.06 -11.84
C PRO A 205 -20.58 38.23 -12.73
N ILE A 206 -21.42 38.58 -13.72
CA ILE A 206 -21.24 39.75 -14.59
C ILE A 206 -22.49 40.63 -14.55
N GLU A 207 -22.38 41.81 -13.95
CA GLU A 207 -23.50 42.71 -13.65
C GLU A 207 -24.15 43.34 -14.90
N LYS A 208 -23.45 43.36 -16.03
CA LYS A 208 -23.89 44.03 -17.28
C LYS A 208 -25.13 43.40 -17.94
N TYR A 209 -25.52 42.17 -17.58
CA TYR A 209 -26.61 41.44 -18.22
C TYR A 209 -27.81 41.23 -17.27
N PRO A 210 -29.07 41.49 -17.69
CA PRO A 210 -30.25 41.43 -16.81
C PRO A 210 -30.43 40.11 -16.05
N GLY A 211 -30.15 38.97 -16.70
CA GLY A 211 -30.26 37.64 -16.08
C GLY A 211 -29.23 37.38 -14.97
N GLN A 212 -28.09 38.07 -14.97
CA GLN A 212 -26.98 37.83 -14.04
C GLN A 212 -27.07 38.66 -12.76
N ARG A 213 -27.93 39.70 -12.72
CA ARG A 213 -28.33 40.32 -11.45
C ARG A 213 -29.08 39.35 -10.54
N ASN A 214 -29.85 38.42 -11.12
CA ASN A 214 -30.51 37.36 -10.38
C ASN A 214 -29.50 36.36 -9.78
N ASP A 215 -28.36 36.15 -10.44
CA ASP A 215 -27.31 35.26 -9.93
C ASP A 215 -26.56 35.89 -8.74
N LEU A 216 -26.28 37.20 -8.79
CA LEU A 216 -25.73 37.93 -7.64
C LEU A 216 -26.65 37.85 -6.41
N GLN A 217 -27.95 38.11 -6.59
CA GLN A 217 -28.94 37.98 -5.51
C GLN A 217 -29.02 36.55 -4.97
N TYR A 218 -28.98 35.56 -5.86
CA TYR A 218 -28.96 34.16 -5.48
C TYR A 218 -27.70 33.82 -4.66
N TYR A 219 -26.51 34.22 -5.11
CA TYR A 219 -25.26 33.95 -4.39
C TYR A 219 -25.26 34.59 -3.02
N VAL A 220 -25.64 35.87 -2.89
CA VAL A 220 -25.73 36.54 -1.59
C VAL A 220 -26.63 35.77 -0.63
N LYS A 221 -27.84 35.41 -1.07
CA LYS A 221 -28.79 34.64 -0.24
C LYS A 221 -28.26 33.26 0.12
N TYR A 222 -27.67 32.56 -0.84
CA TYR A 222 -27.09 31.24 -0.63
C TYR A 222 -25.92 31.30 0.36
N PHE A 223 -25.02 32.28 0.22
CA PHE A 223 -23.85 32.49 1.07
C PHE A 223 -24.25 32.82 2.51
N GLN A 224 -25.24 33.69 2.72
CA GLN A 224 -25.78 33.98 4.05
C GLN A 224 -26.37 32.75 4.73
N ASN A 225 -27.12 31.93 3.98
CA ASN A 225 -27.73 30.71 4.50
C ASN A 225 -26.71 29.60 4.82
N ASN A 226 -25.49 29.68 4.27
CA ASN A 226 -24.46 28.65 4.36
C ASN A 226 -23.19 29.13 5.09
N ASN A 227 -23.31 30.13 5.96
CA ASN A 227 -22.21 30.67 6.78
C ASN A 227 -20.95 31.06 5.97
N VAL A 228 -21.13 31.53 4.74
CA VAL A 228 -20.02 32.10 3.96
C VAL A 228 -19.75 33.51 4.46
N ARG A 229 -18.52 33.75 4.91
CA ARG A 229 -18.10 35.02 5.51
C ARG A 229 -17.22 35.85 4.58
N THR A 230 -16.54 35.19 3.64
CA THR A 230 -15.58 35.86 2.75
C THR A 230 -15.77 35.40 1.31
N VAL A 231 -15.79 36.36 0.38
CA VAL A 231 -15.77 36.15 -1.06
C VAL A 231 -14.43 36.63 -1.60
N ILE A 232 -13.69 35.75 -2.28
CA ILE A 232 -12.40 36.05 -2.90
C ILE A 232 -12.58 36.08 -4.42
N ARG A 233 -12.29 37.24 -5.03
CA ARG A 233 -12.33 37.46 -6.46
C ARG A 233 -10.92 37.42 -7.07
N LEU A 234 -10.73 36.55 -8.06
CA LEU A 234 -9.44 36.37 -8.74
C LEU A 234 -9.40 36.99 -10.15
N ASN A 235 -10.54 37.46 -10.66
CA ASN A 235 -10.71 38.10 -11.98
C ASN A 235 -10.91 39.61 -11.87
N SER A 236 -11.14 40.27 -13.02
CA SER A 236 -11.22 41.72 -13.10
C SER A 236 -12.29 42.28 -12.15
N PRO A 237 -12.01 43.38 -11.43
CA PRO A 237 -12.99 43.99 -10.55
C PRO A 237 -14.16 44.66 -11.29
N THR A 238 -14.08 44.74 -12.63
CA THR A 238 -15.08 45.40 -13.47
C THR A 238 -16.28 44.51 -13.81
N ASP A 239 -16.25 43.24 -13.43
CA ASP A 239 -17.32 42.28 -13.76
C ASP A 239 -18.57 42.51 -12.89
N TYR A 240 -18.43 42.95 -11.63
CA TYR A 240 -19.54 43.34 -10.77
C TYR A 240 -19.07 44.23 -9.61
N ASN A 241 -19.98 45.00 -9.01
CA ASN A 241 -19.69 45.80 -7.83
C ASN A 241 -19.58 44.94 -6.54
N SER A 242 -18.44 44.98 -5.83
CA SER A 242 -18.23 44.21 -4.60
C SER A 242 -19.21 44.55 -3.46
N SER A 243 -19.82 45.73 -3.50
CA SER A 243 -20.83 46.17 -2.52
C SER A 243 -22.04 45.22 -2.40
N TRP A 244 -22.34 44.41 -3.42
CA TRP A 244 -23.34 43.34 -3.32
C TRP A 244 -23.08 42.41 -2.13
N PHE A 245 -21.81 42.04 -1.91
CA PHE A 245 -21.40 41.19 -0.80
C PHE A 245 -21.13 41.99 0.47
N SER A 246 -20.42 43.11 0.36
CA SER A 246 -20.04 43.93 1.52
C SER A 246 -21.25 44.51 2.25
N ASN A 247 -22.28 44.97 1.53
CA ASN A 247 -23.54 45.44 2.13
C ASN A 247 -24.37 44.30 2.75
N SER A 248 -24.01 43.04 2.47
CA SER A 248 -24.69 41.84 2.94
C SER A 248 -23.94 41.15 4.09
N ASN A 249 -22.99 41.85 4.72
CA ASN A 249 -22.09 41.35 5.78
C ASN A 249 -21.21 40.17 5.35
N ILE A 250 -20.81 40.17 4.08
CA ILE A 250 -19.85 39.21 3.52
C ILE A 250 -18.61 40.02 3.11
N GLU A 251 -17.46 39.70 3.71
CA GLU A 251 -16.20 40.33 3.36
C GLU A 251 -15.86 40.01 1.91
N HIS A 252 -15.35 41.01 1.18
CA HIS A 252 -14.98 40.86 -0.22
C HIS A 252 -13.51 41.23 -0.41
N VAL A 253 -12.73 40.30 -0.96
CA VAL A 253 -11.28 40.46 -1.17
C VAL A 253 -10.92 40.26 -2.63
N ASP A 254 -10.19 41.21 -3.19
CA ASP A 254 -9.65 41.15 -4.55
C ASP A 254 -8.20 40.64 -4.55
N LEU A 255 -7.99 39.45 -5.13
CA LEU A 255 -6.68 38.83 -5.34
C LEU A 255 -6.46 38.56 -6.84
N TYR A 256 -6.47 39.64 -7.62
CA TYR A 256 -6.39 39.56 -9.08
C TYR A 256 -5.07 38.98 -9.61
N PHE A 257 -5.17 38.05 -10.55
CA PHE A 257 -4.07 37.68 -11.45
C PHE A 257 -4.58 37.26 -12.83
N LYS A 258 -3.69 37.32 -13.83
CA LYS A 258 -4.02 37.19 -15.26
C LYS A 258 -4.69 35.83 -15.56
N ASP A 259 -5.67 35.84 -16.47
CA ASP A 259 -6.35 34.61 -16.88
C ASP A 259 -5.37 33.63 -17.56
N GLY A 260 -5.48 32.35 -17.19
CA GLY A 260 -4.56 31.30 -17.64
C GLY A 260 -3.14 31.36 -17.05
N SER A 261 -2.80 32.36 -16.23
CA SER A 261 -1.51 32.41 -15.54
C SER A 261 -1.56 31.69 -14.19
N THR A 262 -0.39 31.58 -13.55
CA THR A 262 -0.21 31.10 -12.18
C THR A 262 -0.18 32.30 -11.22
N PRO A 263 -0.53 32.11 -9.93
CA PRO A 263 -0.46 33.17 -8.93
C PRO A 263 1.01 33.47 -8.59
N SER A 264 1.30 34.71 -8.17
CA SER A 264 2.58 35.01 -7.54
C SER A 264 2.62 34.46 -6.10
N ASN A 265 3.82 34.29 -5.54
CA ASN A 265 3.97 33.87 -4.15
C ASN A 265 3.22 34.79 -3.18
N VAL A 266 3.21 36.10 -3.44
CA VAL A 266 2.47 37.07 -2.60
C VAL A 266 0.96 36.79 -2.66
N VAL A 267 0.40 36.59 -3.84
CA VAL A 267 -1.04 36.29 -4.01
C VAL A 267 -1.41 34.98 -3.33
N LEU A 268 -0.59 33.94 -3.51
CA LEU A 268 -0.80 32.63 -2.89
C LEU A 268 -0.76 32.72 -1.36
N GLN A 269 0.25 33.38 -0.80
CA GLN A 269 0.38 33.51 0.66
C GLN A 269 -0.75 34.34 1.27
N THR A 270 -1.16 35.43 0.62
CA THR A 270 -2.30 36.23 1.08
C THR A 270 -3.58 35.39 1.11
N PHE A 271 -3.82 34.58 0.06
CA PHE A 271 -4.98 33.69 0.03
C PHE A 271 -4.97 32.64 1.16
N LEU A 272 -3.81 32.01 1.41
CA LEU A 272 -3.66 31.01 2.48
C LEU A 272 -3.90 31.65 3.85
N ASN A 273 -3.29 32.81 4.13
CA ASN A 273 -3.48 33.55 5.38
C ASN A 273 -4.95 33.94 5.63
N ILE A 274 -5.66 34.39 4.58
CA ILE A 274 -7.11 34.67 4.67
C ILE A 274 -7.84 33.37 4.99
N SER A 275 -7.49 32.29 4.29
CA SER A 275 -8.11 30.98 4.46
C SER A 275 -7.94 30.38 5.85
N GLU A 276 -6.82 30.65 6.51
CA GLU A 276 -6.50 30.17 7.86
C GLU A 276 -7.22 30.98 8.96
N ARG A 277 -7.44 32.28 8.75
CA ARG A 277 -7.97 33.19 9.80
C ARG A 277 -9.48 33.20 9.94
N HIS A 278 -10.23 32.91 8.87
CA HIS A 278 -11.68 33.03 8.90
C HIS A 278 -12.38 31.81 9.49
N ASP A 279 -13.34 32.09 10.37
CA ASP A 279 -14.19 31.17 11.12
C ASP A 279 -15.44 30.69 10.35
N GLY A 280 -15.59 31.11 9.09
CA GLY A 280 -16.67 30.69 8.20
C GLY A 280 -16.18 30.20 6.84
N ALA A 281 -17.14 29.83 5.99
CA ALA A 281 -16.86 29.35 4.64
C ALA A 281 -16.37 30.50 3.74
N ILE A 282 -15.54 30.15 2.77
CA ILE A 282 -14.92 31.07 1.82
C ILE A 282 -15.37 30.69 0.41
N ALA A 283 -15.99 31.64 -0.28
CA ALA A 283 -16.41 31.47 -1.67
C ALA A 283 -15.38 32.11 -2.60
N VAL A 284 -14.76 31.31 -3.47
CA VAL A 284 -13.68 31.74 -4.36
C VAL A 284 -14.16 31.67 -5.81
N HIS A 285 -13.91 32.72 -6.58
CA HIS A 285 -14.24 32.71 -8.01
C HIS A 285 -13.20 33.41 -8.88
N CYS A 286 -13.21 33.03 -10.15
CA CYS A 286 -12.56 33.74 -11.23
C CYS A 286 -13.61 34.01 -12.32
N LYS A 287 -13.26 33.96 -13.60
CA LYS A 287 -14.25 34.07 -14.69
C LYS A 287 -15.18 32.84 -14.76
N ALA A 288 -14.61 31.65 -14.89
CA ALA A 288 -15.38 30.39 -14.96
C ALA A 288 -15.46 29.64 -13.61
N GLY A 289 -14.63 30.03 -12.64
CA GLY A 289 -14.50 29.30 -11.37
C GLY A 289 -13.78 27.96 -11.52
N LEU A 290 -12.85 27.83 -12.48
CA LEU A 290 -12.17 26.57 -12.82
C LEU A 290 -10.65 26.63 -12.64
N GLY A 291 -9.95 27.37 -13.52
CA GLY A 291 -8.48 27.43 -13.52
C GLY A 291 -7.91 28.10 -12.25
N ARG A 292 -7.92 29.43 -12.22
CA ARG A 292 -7.39 30.23 -11.10
C ARG A 292 -7.99 29.83 -9.75
N THR A 293 -9.31 29.70 -9.69
CA THR A 293 -10.04 29.26 -8.49
C THR A 293 -9.56 27.90 -8.01
N GLY A 294 -9.48 26.92 -8.91
CA GLY A 294 -9.00 25.59 -8.58
C GLY A 294 -7.55 25.59 -8.12
N THR A 295 -6.67 26.39 -8.74
CA THR A 295 -5.26 26.50 -8.32
C THR A 295 -5.12 26.97 -6.89
N MET A 296 -5.87 28.01 -6.49
CA MET A 296 -5.79 28.56 -5.13
C MET A 296 -6.32 27.55 -4.10
N ILE A 297 -7.50 26.96 -4.34
CA ILE A 297 -8.09 25.98 -3.42
C ILE A 297 -7.24 24.71 -3.35
N ALA A 298 -6.72 24.21 -4.48
CA ALA A 298 -5.83 23.05 -4.51
C ALA A 298 -4.55 23.29 -3.70
N ALA A 299 -3.95 24.48 -3.76
CA ALA A 299 -2.79 24.81 -2.93
C ALA A 299 -3.11 24.70 -1.42
N TYR A 300 -4.30 25.13 -0.99
CA TYR A 300 -4.76 24.92 0.38
C TYR A 300 -4.93 23.43 0.71
N LEU A 301 -5.48 22.64 -0.21
CA LEU A 301 -5.64 21.19 -0.03
C LEU A 301 -4.29 20.47 0.14
N ILE A 302 -3.29 20.84 -0.66
CA ILE A 302 -1.93 20.34 -0.56
C ILE A 302 -1.35 20.70 0.81
N GLN A 303 -1.42 21.97 1.21
CA GLN A 303 -0.87 22.46 2.47
C GLN A 303 -1.52 21.80 3.70
N HIS A 304 -2.84 21.88 3.84
CA HIS A 304 -3.51 21.51 5.10
C HIS A 304 -3.90 20.03 5.18
N TYR A 305 -4.15 19.36 4.05
CA TYR A 305 -4.58 17.96 4.03
C TYR A 305 -3.52 16.99 3.52
N ARG A 306 -2.32 17.50 3.20
CA ARG A 306 -1.17 16.73 2.75
C ARG A 306 -1.52 15.85 1.54
N MET A 307 -2.27 16.46 0.61
CA MET A 307 -2.55 15.89 -0.71
C MET A 307 -1.38 16.16 -1.65
N THR A 308 -1.11 15.26 -2.59
CA THR A 308 -0.22 15.56 -3.72
C THR A 308 -0.90 16.56 -4.65
N ALA A 309 -0.12 17.22 -5.51
CA ALA A 309 -0.63 18.08 -6.56
C ALA A 309 -1.61 17.30 -7.45
N HIS A 310 -1.26 16.08 -7.88
CA HIS A 310 -2.13 15.25 -8.71
C HIS A 310 -3.43 14.87 -8.00
N GLU A 311 -3.36 14.46 -6.72
CA GLU A 311 -4.55 14.18 -5.90
C GLU A 311 -5.43 15.43 -5.75
N SER A 312 -4.85 16.58 -5.43
CA SER A 312 -5.61 17.83 -5.24
C SER A 312 -6.31 18.27 -6.54
N VAL A 313 -5.65 18.10 -7.69
CA VAL A 313 -6.26 18.36 -9.00
C VAL A 313 -7.36 17.35 -9.30
N ALA A 314 -7.15 16.06 -8.98
CA ALA A 314 -8.15 15.02 -9.13
C ALA A 314 -9.42 15.36 -8.34
N TRP A 315 -9.28 15.74 -7.06
CA TRP A 315 -10.41 16.15 -6.22
C TRP A 315 -11.13 17.38 -6.76
N MET A 316 -10.38 18.40 -7.19
CA MET A 316 -10.95 19.59 -7.81
C MET A 316 -11.75 19.24 -9.06
N ARG A 317 -11.27 18.30 -9.89
CA ARG A 317 -11.97 17.85 -11.11
C ARG A 317 -13.17 16.96 -10.83
N MET A 318 -13.12 16.14 -9.78
CA MET A 318 -14.27 15.37 -9.30
C MET A 318 -15.38 16.29 -8.79
N CYS A 319 -15.03 17.27 -7.96
CA CYS A 319 -16.02 18.23 -7.44
C CYS A 319 -16.53 19.17 -8.54
N ARG A 320 -15.63 19.64 -9.41
CA ARG A 320 -15.94 20.63 -10.44
C ARG A 320 -15.15 20.34 -11.73
N PRO A 321 -15.75 19.59 -12.67
CA PRO A 321 -15.08 19.18 -13.91
C PRO A 321 -14.45 20.35 -14.68
N GLY A 322 -13.26 20.13 -15.23
CA GLY A 322 -12.49 21.14 -15.95
C GLY A 322 -11.66 22.10 -15.08
N SER A 323 -11.63 21.89 -13.76
CA SER A 323 -10.77 22.66 -12.86
C SER A 323 -9.27 22.42 -13.14
N ILE A 324 -8.51 23.52 -13.06
CA ILE A 324 -7.03 23.59 -13.20
C ILE A 324 -6.52 23.17 -14.58
N ALA A 325 -5.90 24.11 -15.30
CA ALA A 325 -5.46 23.92 -16.68
C ALA A 325 -3.94 24.06 -16.85
N GLY A 326 -3.34 23.15 -17.64
CA GLY A 326 -1.98 23.28 -18.19
C GLY A 326 -0.92 23.71 -17.19
N SER A 327 -0.35 24.90 -17.39
CA SER A 327 0.71 25.49 -16.55
C SER A 327 0.34 25.61 -15.06
N GLN A 328 -0.95 25.67 -14.73
CA GLN A 328 -1.41 25.70 -13.34
C GLN A 328 -1.25 24.35 -12.63
N GLN A 329 -1.29 23.23 -13.37
CA GLN A 329 -0.96 21.92 -12.80
C GLN A 329 0.53 21.85 -12.47
N SER A 330 1.40 22.26 -13.41
CA SER A 330 2.85 22.32 -13.19
C SER A 330 3.19 23.19 -11.99
N PHE A 331 2.55 24.35 -11.85
CA PHE A 331 2.73 25.21 -10.68
C PHE A 331 2.44 24.50 -9.35
N LEU A 332 1.37 23.72 -9.27
CA LEU A 332 1.06 22.97 -8.05
C LEU A 332 2.10 21.88 -7.76
N VAL A 333 2.59 21.21 -8.80
CA VAL A 333 3.69 20.22 -8.67
C VAL A 333 4.97 20.89 -8.18
N ASP A 334 5.35 22.02 -8.80
CA ASP A 334 6.57 22.76 -8.46
C ASP A 334 6.55 23.33 -7.03
N ASN A 335 5.35 23.60 -6.50
CA ASN A 335 5.15 24.17 -5.17
C ASN A 335 4.72 23.13 -4.11
N GLU A 336 4.56 21.86 -4.47
CA GLU A 336 4.01 20.81 -3.60
C GLU A 336 4.80 20.69 -2.29
N LEU A 337 6.13 20.56 -2.39
CA LEU A 337 7.00 20.38 -1.22
C LEU A 337 6.93 21.59 -0.28
N MET A 338 6.96 22.80 -0.84
CA MET A 338 6.87 24.03 -0.05
C MET A 338 5.52 24.14 0.68
N LEU A 339 4.43 23.78 0.02
CA LEU A 339 3.10 23.77 0.64
C LEU A 339 3.00 22.70 1.72
N TRP A 340 3.55 21.50 1.50
CA TRP A 340 3.61 20.48 2.55
C TRP A 340 4.41 20.93 3.77
N GLU A 341 5.57 21.55 3.56
CA GLU A 341 6.42 22.06 4.64
C GLU A 341 5.69 23.12 5.46
N LYS A 342 5.06 24.10 4.82
CA LYS A 342 4.24 25.11 5.52
C LYS A 342 3.04 24.50 6.25
N GLY A 343 2.43 23.48 5.67
CA GLY A 343 1.33 22.77 6.29
C GLY A 343 1.78 21.98 7.52
N ASP A 344 2.95 21.35 7.44
CA ASP A 344 3.58 20.65 8.56
C ASP A 344 3.93 21.65 9.67
N GLU A 345 4.50 22.81 9.34
CA GLU A 345 4.73 23.92 10.28
C GLU A 345 3.43 24.38 10.96
N PHE A 346 2.38 24.62 10.18
CA PHE A 346 1.07 25.01 10.69
C PHE A 346 0.49 23.98 11.67
N ARG A 347 0.56 22.68 11.33
CA ARG A 347 0.09 21.59 12.21
C ARG A 347 0.96 21.44 13.46
N ILE A 348 2.28 21.69 13.36
CA ILE A 348 3.18 21.67 14.51
C ILE A 348 2.82 22.79 15.49
N VAL A 349 2.54 24.01 14.99
CA VAL A 349 2.11 25.15 15.82
C VAL A 349 0.78 24.87 16.51
N ASP A 350 -0.20 24.29 15.81
CA ASP A 350 -1.50 23.91 16.40
C ASP A 350 -1.35 22.80 17.47
N SER A 351 -0.45 21.83 17.22
CA SER A 351 -0.11 20.80 18.21
C SER A 351 0.61 21.35 19.46
N HIS A 352 1.33 22.47 19.34
CA HIS A 352 1.99 23.13 20.47
C HIS A 352 0.97 23.77 21.42
N GLU A 353 -0.07 24.43 20.89
CA GLU A 353 -1.14 25.02 21.72
C GLU A 353 -1.86 23.95 22.55
N GLN A 354 -2.18 22.81 21.94
CA GLN A 354 -2.81 21.70 22.66
C GLN A 354 -1.87 21.09 23.71
N ARG A 355 -0.55 21.01 23.47
CA ARG A 355 0.45 20.59 24.49
C ARG A 355 0.52 21.56 25.65
N VAL A 356 0.47 22.87 25.39
CA VAL A 356 0.40 23.90 26.43
C VAL A 356 -0.88 23.72 27.26
N ALA A 357 -2.02 23.47 26.62
CA ALA A 357 -3.28 23.21 27.30
C ALA A 357 -3.24 21.92 28.14
N VAL A 358 -2.60 20.85 27.64
CA VAL A 358 -2.37 19.60 28.42
C VAL A 358 -1.51 19.88 29.65
N LYS A 359 -0.41 20.64 29.50
CA LYS A 359 0.46 21.02 30.63
C LYS A 359 -0.27 21.89 31.64
N PHE A 360 -1.06 22.84 31.18
CA PHE A 360 -1.90 23.67 32.05
C PHE A 360 -2.88 22.83 32.88
N CYS A 361 -3.59 21.89 32.25
CA CYS A 361 -4.51 20.99 32.94
C CYS A 361 -3.77 20.08 33.96
N PHE A 362 -2.60 19.58 33.60
CA PHE A 362 -1.74 18.80 34.50
C PHE A 362 -1.34 19.60 35.74
N LEU A 363 -0.91 20.86 35.58
CA LEU A 363 -0.52 21.74 36.69
C LEU A 363 -1.71 22.11 37.60
N LEU A 364 -2.94 22.09 37.07
CA LEU A 364 -4.17 22.27 37.84
C LEU A 364 -4.63 20.99 38.57
N GLY A 365 -3.90 19.88 38.45
CA GLY A 365 -4.25 18.61 39.09
C GLY A 365 -5.42 17.89 38.44
N LYS A 366 -5.78 18.24 37.19
CA LYS A 366 -6.80 17.53 36.41
C LYS A 366 -6.30 16.16 35.99
N ASP A 367 -7.20 15.21 35.84
CA ASP A 367 -6.84 13.88 35.32
C ASP A 367 -6.85 13.82 33.78
N THR A 368 -6.39 12.71 33.21
CA THR A 368 -6.29 12.55 31.75
C THR A 368 -7.66 12.52 31.06
N ALA A 369 -8.72 12.05 31.73
CA ALA A 369 -10.05 11.98 31.15
C ALA A 369 -10.72 13.36 31.14
N GLU A 370 -10.60 14.12 32.22
CA GLU A 370 -11.01 15.52 32.30
C GLU A 370 -10.30 16.37 31.26
N THR A 371 -8.98 16.21 31.13
CA THR A 371 -8.16 16.96 30.17
C THR A 371 -8.57 16.67 28.74
N VAL A 372 -8.82 15.41 28.37
CA VAL A 372 -9.33 15.04 27.03
C VAL A 372 -10.68 15.69 26.76
N ASN A 373 -11.58 15.75 27.74
CA ASN A 373 -12.89 16.38 27.57
C ASN A 373 -12.78 17.90 27.42
N LEU A 374 -11.89 18.55 28.17
CA LEU A 374 -11.61 19.98 28.04
C LEU A 374 -11.02 20.31 26.67
N LEU A 375 -10.06 19.51 26.20
CA LEU A 375 -9.49 19.66 24.86
C LEU A 375 -10.54 19.41 23.78
N LYS A 376 -11.40 18.41 23.91
CA LYS A 376 -12.52 18.19 22.97
C LYS A 376 -13.53 19.33 22.98
N THR A 377 -13.74 19.98 24.12
CA THR A 377 -14.63 21.14 24.22
C THR A 377 -14.03 22.35 23.51
N ALA A 378 -12.72 22.57 23.66
CA ALA A 378 -12.00 23.69 23.05
C ALA A 378 -11.68 23.49 21.55
N TYR A 379 -11.17 22.31 21.19
CA TYR A 379 -10.58 21.99 19.88
C TYR A 379 -11.43 21.01 19.03
N LYS A 380 -12.56 20.50 19.55
CA LYS A 380 -13.51 19.63 18.82
C LYS A 380 -12.84 18.41 18.18
N ASP A 381 -12.97 18.25 16.86
CA ASP A 381 -12.48 17.11 16.08
C ASP A 381 -10.95 17.07 15.98
N ASP A 382 -10.27 18.21 16.21
CA ASP A 382 -8.81 18.36 16.16
C ASP A 382 -8.14 18.16 17.53
N ALA A 383 -8.93 17.87 18.57
CA ALA A 383 -8.43 17.67 19.93
C ALA A 383 -7.54 16.42 20.07
N PHE A 384 -6.48 16.53 20.87
CA PHE A 384 -5.65 15.38 21.24
C PHE A 384 -6.47 14.21 21.76
N GLY A 385 -6.17 13.03 21.21
CA GLY A 385 -6.76 11.78 21.64
C GLY A 385 -6.29 11.37 23.04
N LYS A 386 -7.01 10.41 23.63
CA LYS A 386 -6.74 9.89 24.97
C LYS A 386 -5.29 9.40 25.15
N THR A 387 -4.72 8.78 24.11
CA THR A 387 -3.34 8.27 24.10
C THR A 387 -2.32 9.41 24.19
N GLN A 388 -2.48 10.46 23.38
CA GLN A 388 -1.57 11.60 23.34
C GLN A 388 -1.57 12.35 24.68
N VAL A 389 -2.75 12.59 25.26
CA VAL A 389 -2.87 13.23 26.58
C VAL A 389 -2.20 12.37 27.67
N HIS A 390 -2.34 11.05 27.60
CA HIS A 390 -1.73 10.13 28.57
C HIS A 390 -0.20 10.10 28.49
N GLU A 391 0.37 10.13 27.28
CA GLU A 391 1.82 10.20 27.06
C GLU A 391 2.42 11.47 27.67
N TRP A 392 1.81 12.63 27.40
CA TRP A 392 2.25 13.91 27.97
C TRP A 392 2.12 13.95 29.49
N PHE A 393 1.02 13.44 30.04
CA PHE A 393 0.85 13.32 31.49
C PHE A 393 1.92 12.44 32.13
N THR A 394 2.31 11.36 31.45
CA THR A 394 3.37 10.46 31.94
C THR A 394 4.72 11.17 31.97
N ARG A 395 5.04 11.96 30.93
CA ARG A 395 6.26 12.80 30.90
C ARG A 395 6.30 13.83 32.03
N PHE A 396 5.19 14.53 32.25
CA PHE A 396 5.11 15.53 33.33
C PHE A 396 5.22 14.90 34.73
N LYS A 397 4.64 13.70 34.94
CA LYS A 397 4.82 12.93 36.17
C LYS A 397 6.26 12.49 36.40
N ASN A 398 7.01 12.25 35.33
CA ASN A 398 8.42 11.86 35.38
C ASN A 398 9.37 13.06 35.51
N GLY A 399 8.85 14.28 35.75
CA GLY A 399 9.64 15.48 36.01
C GLY A 399 10.05 16.27 34.76
N GLU A 400 9.67 15.83 33.57
CA GLU A 400 10.00 16.50 32.31
C GLU A 400 8.90 17.52 31.95
N LEU A 401 9.00 18.75 32.48
CA LEU A 401 8.02 19.81 32.26
C LEU A 401 8.20 20.57 30.93
N SER A 402 9.10 20.13 30.04
CA SER A 402 9.26 20.77 28.73
C SER A 402 8.06 20.46 27.82
N ILE A 403 7.55 21.48 27.13
CA ILE A 403 6.48 21.35 26.11
C ILE A 403 7.04 21.18 24.70
N ASP A 404 8.35 21.43 24.54
CA ASP A 404 9.03 21.24 23.29
C ASP A 404 9.14 19.74 23.01
N HIS A 405 8.88 19.37 21.76
CA HIS A 405 9.42 18.13 21.27
C HIS A 405 10.95 18.22 21.37
N LEU A 406 11.59 17.20 21.96
CA LEU A 406 12.86 16.78 21.38
C LEU A 406 12.56 16.61 19.90
N PRO A 407 13.23 17.35 18.99
CA PRO A 407 12.89 17.33 17.58
C PRO A 407 12.74 15.88 17.17
N ASP A 408 11.60 15.55 16.57
CA ASP A 408 11.52 14.35 15.77
C ASP A 408 12.77 14.37 14.89
N LEU A 409 13.67 13.41 15.11
CA LEU A 409 14.93 13.23 14.38
C LEU A 409 14.58 12.77 12.96
N SER A 410 13.96 13.67 12.22
CA SER A 410 13.46 13.54 10.87
C SER A 410 13.36 14.96 10.29
N ARG A 411 14.55 15.52 9.99
CA ARG A 411 14.87 16.40 8.84
C ARG A 411 15.52 17.76 9.19
N PRO A 412 16.82 17.97 8.86
CA PRO A 412 17.45 19.29 8.85
C PRO A 412 17.30 20.02 7.48
N SER A 413 17.39 21.35 7.56
CA SER A 413 17.24 22.37 6.49
C SER A 413 18.31 22.33 5.38
N THR A 414 17.91 22.73 4.17
CA THR A 414 18.55 22.51 2.85
C THR A 414 19.82 23.31 2.53
N SER A 415 20.32 24.19 3.41
CA SER A 415 21.58 24.91 3.15
C SER A 415 22.86 24.14 3.53
N GLN A 416 22.71 22.98 4.19
CA GLN A 416 23.84 22.12 4.59
C GLN A 416 24.03 20.87 3.70
N HIS A 417 23.12 20.61 2.75
CA HIS A 417 23.12 19.37 1.98
C HIS A 417 24.35 19.24 1.06
N ASP A 418 24.82 20.33 0.46
CA ASP A 418 25.94 20.29 -0.50
C ASP A 418 27.28 19.95 0.20
N LYS A 419 27.49 20.47 1.40
CA LYS A 419 28.71 20.19 2.20
C LYS A 419 28.74 18.75 2.70
N HIS A 420 27.59 18.25 3.16
CA HIS A 420 27.43 16.89 3.65
C HIS A 420 27.54 15.85 2.53
N VAL A 421 27.04 16.16 1.33
CA VAL A 421 27.21 15.29 0.15
C VAL A 421 28.68 15.11 -0.19
N GLU A 422 29.46 16.20 -0.21
CA GLU A 422 30.88 16.11 -0.58
C GLU A 422 31.70 15.38 0.49
N GLN A 423 31.39 15.53 1.78
CA GLN A 423 32.05 14.76 2.85
C GLN A 423 31.79 13.26 2.74
N ILE A 424 30.53 12.85 2.54
CA ILE A 424 30.19 11.42 2.36
C ILE A 424 30.81 10.87 1.09
N ARG A 425 30.86 11.68 0.02
CA ARG A 425 31.49 11.30 -1.24
C ARG A 425 32.96 10.95 -1.04
N VAL A 426 33.72 11.80 -0.35
CA VAL A 426 35.15 11.55 -0.06
C VAL A 426 35.34 10.27 0.75
N LEU A 427 34.61 10.10 1.85
CA LEU A 427 34.74 8.91 2.73
C LEU A 427 34.43 7.59 2.03
N VAL A 428 33.48 7.60 1.08
CA VAL A 428 33.14 6.41 0.28
C VAL A 428 34.15 6.15 -0.84
N TYR A 429 34.78 7.19 -1.40
CA TYR A 429 35.85 6.99 -2.36
C TYR A 429 37.14 6.46 -1.71
N GLU A 430 37.37 6.76 -0.44
CA GLU A 430 38.47 6.19 0.36
C GLU A 430 38.28 4.70 0.66
N ASP A 431 37.09 4.28 1.10
CA ASP A 431 36.76 2.87 1.29
C ASP A 431 35.26 2.60 1.06
N ARG A 432 34.97 1.81 0.03
CA ARG A 432 33.61 1.49 -0.42
C ARG A 432 32.90 0.43 0.42
N ARG A 433 33.59 -0.17 1.40
CA ARG A 433 33.02 -1.20 2.29
C ARG A 433 32.49 -0.63 3.61
N ARG A 434 32.72 0.67 3.86
CA ARG A 434 32.28 1.34 5.08
C ARG A 434 30.77 1.28 5.21
N THR A 435 30.32 0.89 6.40
CA THR A 435 28.89 0.82 6.70
C THR A 435 28.30 2.22 6.81
N ILE A 436 26.98 2.33 6.64
CA ILE A 436 26.26 3.61 6.83
C ILE A 436 26.53 4.18 8.24
N GLN A 437 26.71 3.31 9.24
CA GLN A 437 27.01 3.70 10.61
C GLN A 437 28.43 4.24 10.77
N GLU A 438 29.44 3.59 10.19
CA GLU A 438 30.81 4.11 10.18
C GLU A 438 30.92 5.44 9.41
N LEU A 439 30.24 5.54 8.27
CA LEU A 439 30.16 6.79 7.50
C LEU A 439 29.46 7.90 8.30
N SER A 440 28.47 7.54 9.12
CA SER A 440 27.78 8.47 10.03
C SER A 440 28.71 8.98 11.12
N GLU A 441 29.47 8.09 11.76
CA GLU A 441 30.42 8.42 12.82
C GLU A 441 31.58 9.29 12.31
N LEU A 442 32.13 8.98 11.13
CA LEU A 442 33.26 9.71 10.55
C LEU A 442 32.89 11.08 9.97
N SER A 443 31.65 11.22 9.49
CA SER A 443 31.16 12.49 8.92
C SER A 443 30.41 13.37 9.92
N GLY A 444 29.99 12.81 11.07
CA GLY A 444 29.08 13.45 12.02
C GLY A 444 27.64 13.62 11.50
N ILE A 445 27.29 12.99 10.37
CA ILE A 445 25.97 13.06 9.72
C ILE A 445 25.16 11.84 10.14
N ILE A 446 23.89 12.01 10.52
CA ILE A 446 23.03 10.89 10.94
C ILE A 446 22.85 9.81 9.85
N CYS A 447 22.82 8.53 10.23
CA CYS A 447 22.77 7.36 9.34
C CYS A 447 21.75 7.46 8.19
N ASN A 448 20.53 7.93 8.47
CA ASN A 448 19.47 8.04 7.45
C ASN A 448 19.80 9.07 6.37
N SER A 449 20.49 10.16 6.74
CA SER A 449 20.95 11.17 5.79
C SER A 449 22.12 10.65 4.96
N VAL A 450 23.05 9.89 5.57
CA VAL A 450 24.11 9.20 4.84
C VAL A 450 23.50 8.23 3.81
N GLN A 451 22.53 7.42 4.20
CA GLN A 451 21.83 6.50 3.32
C GLN A 451 21.20 7.21 2.11
N ARG A 452 20.44 8.30 2.35
CA ARG A 452 19.87 9.12 1.27
C ARG A 452 20.93 9.72 0.36
N ILE A 453 22.01 10.27 0.91
CA ILE A 453 23.10 10.86 0.12
C ILE A 453 23.71 9.79 -0.80
N LEU A 454 23.95 8.58 -0.29
CA LEU A 454 24.49 7.48 -1.08
C LEU A 454 23.53 7.06 -2.20
N THR A 455 22.25 6.83 -1.90
CA THR A 455 21.30 6.25 -2.86
C THR A 455 20.67 7.25 -3.80
N GLU A 456 20.35 8.45 -3.33
CA GLU A 456 19.56 9.44 -4.09
C GLU A 456 20.42 10.52 -4.74
N VAL A 457 21.57 10.88 -4.14
CA VAL A 457 22.43 11.97 -4.64
C VAL A 457 23.65 11.44 -5.36
N LEU A 458 24.42 10.56 -4.72
CA LEU A 458 25.61 9.94 -5.32
C LEU A 458 25.24 8.76 -6.25
N LEU A 459 23.96 8.37 -6.26
CA LEU A 459 23.41 7.29 -7.08
C LEU A 459 24.17 5.95 -6.90
N LEU A 460 24.72 5.74 -5.71
CA LEU A 460 25.39 4.53 -5.31
C LEU A 460 24.33 3.55 -4.81
N ASN A 461 24.22 2.42 -5.51
CA ASN A 461 23.26 1.40 -5.14
C ASN A 461 23.84 0.49 -4.05
N TYR A 462 23.05 0.30 -3.00
CA TYR A 462 23.27 -0.75 -2.03
C TYR A 462 23.24 -2.11 -2.74
N ILE A 463 24.37 -2.80 -2.79
CA ILE A 463 24.40 -4.20 -3.19
C ILE A 463 23.90 -4.98 -1.98
N ALA A 464 22.60 -5.28 -1.97
CA ALA A 464 21.97 -6.05 -0.90
C ALA A 464 22.46 -7.49 -0.92
N GLU A 465 23.34 -7.85 0.00
CA GLU A 465 23.50 -9.24 0.40
C GLU A 465 22.32 -9.61 1.32
N LYS A 466 21.30 -10.28 0.72
CA LYS A 466 20.18 -11.05 1.35
C LYS A 466 19.13 -10.32 2.21
N CYS A 467 17.86 -10.75 2.06
CA CYS A 467 16.71 -10.31 2.86
C CYS A 467 16.57 -11.16 4.14
N VAL A 468 16.40 -10.52 5.30
CA VAL A 468 16.19 -11.17 6.61
C VAL A 468 14.73 -11.00 7.10
N PRO A 469 14.16 -11.94 7.88
CA PRO A 469 12.73 -11.96 8.21
C PRO A 469 12.21 -10.75 9.00
N GLN A 470 13.03 -10.22 9.91
CA GLN A 470 12.75 -9.03 10.72
C GLN A 470 14.02 -8.60 11.47
N LEU A 471 14.06 -7.39 12.02
CA LEU A 471 15.14 -6.96 12.91
C LEU A 471 15.09 -7.74 14.23
N LEU A 472 16.22 -8.31 14.63
CA LEU A 472 16.35 -9.09 15.87
C LEU A 472 16.42 -8.16 17.08
N THR A 473 15.64 -8.47 18.11
CA THR A 473 15.78 -7.87 19.45
C THR A 473 17.09 -8.33 20.12
N VAL A 474 17.57 -7.59 21.12
CA VAL A 474 18.77 -7.95 21.90
C VAL A 474 18.67 -9.37 22.46
N LEU A 475 17.52 -9.71 23.07
CA LEU A 475 17.26 -11.04 23.60
C LEU A 475 17.29 -12.14 22.51
N GLN A 476 16.81 -11.85 21.30
CA GLN A 476 16.87 -12.81 20.20
C GLN A 476 18.31 -13.03 19.70
N LYS A 477 19.14 -11.99 19.69
CA LYS A 477 20.57 -12.10 19.36
C LYS A 477 21.32 -12.91 20.40
N GLU A 478 21.08 -12.64 21.69
CA GLU A 478 21.65 -13.43 22.79
C GLU A 478 21.26 -14.91 22.69
N ASN A 479 19.98 -15.22 22.44
CA ASN A 479 19.52 -16.59 22.24
C ASN A 479 20.20 -17.27 21.04
N ARG A 480 20.44 -16.53 19.96
CA ARG A 480 21.18 -17.04 18.77
C ARG A 480 22.63 -17.36 19.13
N THR A 481 23.33 -16.46 19.82
CA THR A 481 24.71 -16.71 20.27
C THR A 481 24.78 -17.92 21.20
N GLN A 482 23.86 -18.03 22.18
CA GLN A 482 23.80 -19.17 23.09
C GLN A 482 23.58 -20.50 22.34
N PHE A 483 22.64 -20.52 21.39
CA PHE A 483 22.40 -21.69 20.54
C PHE A 483 23.64 -22.09 19.75
N CYS A 484 24.29 -21.14 19.10
CA CYS A 484 25.48 -21.40 18.29
C CYS A 484 26.64 -21.93 19.14
N SER A 485 26.87 -21.35 20.33
CA SER A 485 27.86 -21.84 21.29
C SER A 485 27.57 -23.28 21.74
N MET A 486 26.31 -23.57 22.11
CA MET A 486 25.90 -24.91 22.52
C MET A 486 26.15 -25.96 21.42
N LEU A 487 25.81 -25.67 20.16
CA LEU A 487 26.08 -26.60 19.05
C LEU A 487 27.59 -26.74 18.76
N LYS A 488 28.36 -25.66 18.90
CA LYS A 488 29.82 -25.69 18.75
C LYS A 488 30.46 -26.60 19.80
N ASP A 489 30.00 -26.55 21.04
CA ASP A 489 30.49 -27.41 22.13
C ASP A 489 30.21 -28.90 21.86
N HIS A 490 29.02 -29.22 21.33
CA HIS A 490 28.68 -30.58 20.91
C HIS A 490 29.59 -31.10 19.80
N PHE A 491 29.89 -30.25 18.80
CA PHE A 491 30.80 -30.60 17.72
C PHE A 491 32.24 -30.81 18.21
N GLN A 492 32.74 -29.93 19.09
CA GLN A 492 34.07 -30.07 19.67
C GLN A 492 34.22 -31.36 20.50
N SER A 493 33.12 -31.80 21.11
CA SER A 493 33.09 -33.03 21.93
C SER A 493 32.99 -34.31 21.09
N ASP A 494 32.25 -34.28 19.97
CA ASP A 494 32.10 -35.40 19.03
C ASP A 494 32.30 -34.91 17.58
N PRO A 495 33.47 -35.17 16.96
CA PRO A 495 33.73 -34.80 15.57
C PRO A 495 32.74 -35.40 14.56
N ASN A 496 32.05 -36.49 14.93
CA ASN A 496 31.03 -37.12 14.10
C ASN A 496 29.61 -36.61 14.40
N PHE A 497 29.45 -35.58 15.24
CA PHE A 497 28.14 -35.08 15.69
C PHE A 497 27.20 -34.74 14.52
N PHE A 498 27.68 -34.00 13.50
CA PHE A 498 26.86 -33.66 12.33
C PHE A 498 26.37 -34.88 11.54
N SER A 499 27.10 -36.00 11.58
CA SER A 499 26.68 -37.25 10.93
C SER A 499 25.49 -37.94 11.63
N LYS A 500 25.18 -37.50 12.86
CA LYS A 500 24.06 -37.97 13.67
C LYS A 500 22.84 -37.05 13.60
N ILE A 501 22.91 -35.93 12.87
CA ILE A 501 21.82 -34.95 12.79
C ILE A 501 20.96 -35.20 11.54
N ILE A 502 19.65 -35.30 11.76
CA ILE A 502 18.64 -35.29 10.72
C ILE A 502 17.91 -33.95 10.81
N THR A 503 18.04 -33.13 9.78
CA THR A 503 17.38 -31.83 9.67
C THR A 503 16.26 -31.89 8.65
N GLY A 504 15.16 -31.18 8.89
CA GLY A 504 14.12 -31.03 7.88
C GLY A 504 13.17 -29.88 8.16
N ASP A 505 12.44 -29.51 7.12
CA ASP A 505 11.51 -28.37 7.13
C ASP A 505 10.52 -28.46 5.94
N GLU A 506 9.54 -27.55 5.91
CA GLU A 506 8.56 -27.43 4.83
C GLU A 506 8.92 -26.36 3.80
N LEU A 507 9.13 -26.79 2.55
CA LEU A 507 9.20 -25.90 1.41
C LEU A 507 7.81 -25.71 0.80
N TRP A 508 7.38 -24.45 0.70
CA TRP A 508 6.23 -24.09 -0.12
C TRP A 508 6.68 -23.41 -1.41
N TYR A 509 6.13 -23.85 -2.53
CA TYR A 509 6.29 -23.18 -3.81
C TYR A 509 4.96 -23.17 -4.58
N TYR A 510 4.85 -22.23 -5.51
CA TYR A 510 3.70 -22.15 -6.40
C TYR A 510 3.98 -22.99 -7.64
N GLY A 511 2.95 -23.64 -8.19
CA GLY A 511 3.05 -24.39 -9.46
C GLY A 511 3.64 -23.57 -10.62
N TYR A 512 3.61 -22.24 -10.52
CA TYR A 512 4.39 -21.32 -11.35
C TYR A 512 5.18 -20.33 -10.47
N ASN A 513 6.51 -20.41 -10.54
CA ASN A 513 7.42 -19.52 -9.85
C ASN A 513 8.19 -18.64 -10.86
N PRO A 514 7.81 -17.36 -11.03
CA PRO A 514 8.46 -16.49 -11.98
C PRO A 514 9.89 -16.13 -11.59
N GLU A 515 10.72 -15.85 -12.59
CA GLU A 515 12.15 -15.59 -12.41
C GLU A 515 12.40 -14.44 -11.42
N ILE A 516 12.99 -14.75 -10.25
CA ILE A 516 13.57 -13.73 -9.37
C ILE A 516 14.94 -13.35 -9.92
N ASN A 517 15.09 -12.10 -10.36
CA ASN A 517 16.31 -11.45 -10.86
C ASN A 517 17.61 -11.91 -10.18
N HIS A 518 18.22 -12.96 -10.71
CA HIS A 518 19.61 -13.32 -10.51
C HIS A 518 20.10 -13.67 -11.91
N GLN A 519 20.91 -12.77 -12.48
CA GLN A 519 21.44 -12.70 -13.85
C GLN A 519 20.63 -11.83 -14.84
N SER A 520 21.07 -10.59 -15.02
CA SER A 520 21.22 -9.98 -16.36
C SER A 520 22.18 -8.79 -16.31
N SER A 521 23.44 -9.04 -15.96
CA SER A 521 24.55 -8.23 -16.43
C SER A 521 24.81 -8.60 -17.90
N LYS A 522 23.98 -8.06 -18.80
CA LYS A 522 24.28 -7.74 -20.21
C LYS A 522 23.00 -7.31 -20.95
N SER A 523 23.11 -6.15 -21.60
CA SER A 523 22.23 -5.55 -22.61
C SER A 523 21.10 -4.62 -22.16
N LYS A 524 21.05 -3.48 -22.87
CA LYS A 524 20.10 -2.37 -22.77
C LYS A 524 18.80 -2.72 -23.51
N HIS A 525 17.68 -2.17 -23.02
CA HIS A 525 16.33 -2.17 -23.63
C HIS A 525 15.66 -3.54 -23.85
N VAL A 526 15.00 -4.08 -22.81
CA VAL A 526 13.81 -4.95 -22.96
C VAL A 526 12.88 -4.71 -21.76
N ASN A 527 11.58 -4.52 -22.02
CA ASN A 527 10.54 -4.42 -20.99
C ASN A 527 10.31 -5.78 -20.33
N PHE A 528 10.57 -5.90 -19.02
CA PHE A 528 10.22 -7.11 -18.25
C PHE A 528 8.77 -7.01 -17.75
N THR A 529 7.89 -7.89 -18.25
CA THR A 529 6.56 -8.12 -17.69
C THR A 529 6.68 -8.78 -16.31
N ARG A 530 6.00 -8.23 -15.29
CA ARG A 530 5.97 -8.81 -13.93
C ARG A 530 5.10 -10.07 -13.97
N GLN A 531 5.73 -11.23 -14.02
CA GLN A 531 5.04 -12.53 -14.08
C GLN A 531 4.30 -12.84 -12.75
N ILE A 532 3.06 -13.34 -12.85
CA ILE A 532 2.13 -13.58 -11.72
C ILE A 532 2.29 -15.03 -11.23
N LYS A 533 2.54 -15.26 -9.94
CA LYS A 533 2.63 -16.60 -9.31
C LYS A 533 1.29 -17.36 -9.43
N SER A 534 1.32 -18.68 -9.63
CA SER A 534 0.06 -19.46 -9.72
C SER A 534 -0.67 -19.55 -8.37
N ASP A 535 -1.98 -19.77 -8.41
CA ASP A 535 -2.85 -19.96 -7.23
C ASP A 535 -2.66 -21.34 -6.55
N VAL A 536 -1.84 -22.23 -7.11
CA VAL A 536 -1.64 -23.58 -6.60
C VAL A 536 -0.40 -23.62 -5.72
N LYS A 537 -0.60 -23.74 -4.41
CA LYS A 537 0.45 -23.91 -3.40
C LYS A 537 0.75 -25.40 -3.21
N ILE A 538 1.96 -25.82 -3.55
CA ILE A 538 2.50 -27.15 -3.28
C ILE A 538 3.43 -27.03 -2.07
N ILE A 539 3.30 -27.95 -1.11
CA ILE A 539 4.15 -28.00 0.07
C ILE A 539 4.89 -29.34 0.05
N LEU A 540 6.21 -29.27 0.06
CA LEU A 540 7.11 -30.41 0.20
C LEU A 540 7.68 -30.39 1.61
N ILE A 541 7.51 -31.48 2.35
CA ILE A 541 8.24 -31.70 3.60
C ILE A 541 9.45 -32.56 3.28
N CYS A 542 10.65 -32.13 3.67
CA CYS A 542 11.87 -32.87 3.37
C CYS A 542 12.82 -32.91 4.57
N PHE A 543 13.33 -34.12 4.85
CA PHE A 543 14.30 -34.42 5.89
C PHE A 543 15.55 -35.06 5.26
N PHE A 544 16.73 -34.60 5.66
CA PHE A 544 18.01 -35.10 5.18
C PHE A 544 19.07 -35.09 6.28
N ASP A 545 20.12 -35.88 6.06
CA ASP A 545 21.34 -35.89 6.87
C ASP A 545 22.56 -35.68 5.97
N VAL A 546 23.76 -35.82 6.54
CA VAL A 546 25.02 -35.68 5.82
C VAL A 546 25.17 -36.65 4.63
N LYS A 547 24.43 -37.77 4.63
CA LYS A 547 24.45 -38.79 3.56
C LYS A 547 23.38 -38.56 2.49
N GLY A 548 22.39 -37.70 2.76
CA GLY A 548 21.36 -37.28 1.82
C GLY A 548 19.94 -37.43 2.33
N ILE A 549 18.97 -37.48 1.41
CA ILE A 549 17.53 -37.43 1.73
C ILE A 549 17.08 -38.67 2.51
N VAL A 550 16.58 -38.44 3.73
CA VAL A 550 16.02 -39.47 4.62
C VAL A 550 14.53 -39.65 4.34
N HIS A 551 13.77 -38.56 4.30
CA HIS A 551 12.32 -38.62 4.04
C HIS A 551 11.88 -37.40 3.23
N SER A 552 10.91 -37.59 2.34
CA SER A 552 10.31 -36.49 1.59
C SER A 552 8.89 -36.85 1.21
N GLU A 553 7.93 -35.96 1.46
CA GLU A 553 6.54 -36.17 1.06
C GLU A 553 5.85 -34.84 0.71
N PHE A 554 4.91 -34.91 -0.23
CA PHE A 554 4.06 -33.79 -0.59
C PHE A 554 2.83 -33.75 0.30
N VAL A 555 2.50 -32.56 0.78
CA VAL A 555 1.26 -32.33 1.53
C VAL A 555 0.10 -32.31 0.53
N PRO A 556 -0.98 -33.09 0.75
CA PRO A 556 -2.14 -33.08 -0.12
C PRO A 556 -2.70 -31.67 -0.36
N GLN A 557 -3.21 -31.40 -1.56
CA GLN A 557 -3.72 -30.09 -1.90
C GLN A 557 -4.85 -29.67 -0.93
N TYR A 558 -4.81 -28.43 -0.46
CA TYR A 558 -5.74 -27.85 0.53
C TYR A 558 -5.60 -28.39 1.97
N GLN A 559 -4.67 -29.29 2.24
CA GLN A 559 -4.35 -29.73 3.60
C GLN A 559 -3.46 -28.69 4.30
N ILE A 560 -3.81 -28.34 5.54
CA ILE A 560 -3.00 -27.49 6.41
C ILE A 560 -2.09 -28.40 7.23
N VAL A 561 -0.78 -28.11 7.27
CA VAL A 561 0.16 -28.77 8.17
C VAL A 561 -0.11 -28.30 9.60
N ASN A 562 -0.98 -29.02 10.29
CA ASN A 562 -1.29 -28.82 11.71
C ASN A 562 -0.57 -29.87 12.56
N GLN A 563 -0.69 -29.78 13.89
CA GLN A 563 -0.03 -30.71 14.81
C GLN A 563 -0.39 -32.19 14.59
N VAL A 564 -1.63 -32.48 14.15
CA VAL A 564 -2.10 -33.86 13.96
C VAL A 564 -1.47 -34.45 12.71
N PHE A 565 -1.52 -33.71 11.61
CA PHE A 565 -0.91 -34.10 10.36
C PHE A 565 0.61 -34.26 10.53
N TYR A 566 1.27 -33.34 11.23
CA TYR A 566 2.70 -33.41 11.50
C TYR A 566 3.13 -34.64 12.30
N LEU A 567 2.31 -35.11 13.25
CA LEU A 567 2.60 -36.36 13.98
C LEU A 567 2.65 -37.57 13.03
N GLU A 568 1.77 -37.63 12.04
CA GLU A 568 1.78 -38.70 11.04
C GLU A 568 3.05 -38.65 10.16
N ILE A 569 3.52 -37.45 9.82
CA ILE A 569 4.81 -37.23 9.13
C ILE A 569 5.96 -37.79 9.97
N LEU A 570 5.99 -37.48 11.27
CA LEU A 570 7.05 -37.95 12.16
C LEU A 570 7.07 -39.48 12.31
N GLU A 571 5.91 -40.14 12.30
CA GLU A 571 5.85 -41.61 12.25
C GLU A 571 6.46 -42.17 10.97
N ARG A 572 6.15 -41.58 9.82
CA ARG A 572 6.72 -41.98 8.52
C ARG A 572 8.21 -41.66 8.42
N LEU A 573 8.66 -40.54 8.98
CA LEU A 573 10.07 -40.20 9.11
C LEU A 573 10.80 -41.27 9.91
N ARG A 574 10.31 -41.67 11.09
CA ARG A 574 10.96 -42.71 11.91
C ARG A 574 11.11 -44.03 11.17
N ASN A 575 10.08 -44.46 10.44
CA ASN A 575 10.18 -45.64 9.58
C ASN A 575 11.29 -45.46 8.52
N SER A 576 11.37 -44.28 7.91
CA SER A 576 12.41 -43.97 6.91
C SER A 576 13.82 -43.94 7.52
N VAL A 577 13.98 -43.47 8.77
CA VAL A 577 15.25 -43.51 9.51
C VAL A 577 15.65 -44.96 9.78
N ARG A 578 14.73 -45.79 10.29
CA ARG A 578 14.98 -47.21 10.52
C ARG A 578 15.47 -47.92 9.27
N ASP A 579 14.83 -47.64 8.14
CA ASP A 579 15.07 -48.37 6.90
C ASP A 579 16.31 -47.85 6.16
N LYS A 580 16.52 -46.53 6.10
CA LYS A 580 17.63 -45.91 5.35
C LYS A 580 18.87 -45.64 6.19
N ARG A 581 18.76 -45.60 7.52
CA ARG A 581 19.86 -45.34 8.48
C ARG A 581 19.82 -46.35 9.63
N PRO A 582 19.92 -47.65 9.35
CA PRO A 582 19.81 -48.69 10.39
C PRO A 582 20.83 -48.53 11.52
N ASN A 583 22.03 -48.04 11.22
CA ASN A 583 23.07 -47.81 12.23
C ASN A 583 22.69 -46.71 13.23
N LEU A 584 22.11 -45.59 12.77
CA LEU A 584 21.63 -44.51 13.64
C LEU A 584 20.39 -44.96 14.44
N TRP A 585 19.53 -45.76 13.82
CA TRP A 585 18.37 -46.32 14.48
C TRP A 585 18.73 -47.31 15.59
N GLN A 586 19.71 -48.18 15.33
CA GLN A 586 20.20 -49.18 16.29
C GLN A 586 21.00 -48.55 17.42
N SER A 587 21.83 -47.53 17.14
CA SER A 587 22.54 -46.82 18.20
C SER A 587 21.59 -46.00 19.07
N GLY A 588 20.49 -45.50 18.51
CA GLY A 588 19.59 -44.56 19.18
C GLY A 588 20.19 -43.16 19.36
N GLU A 589 21.42 -42.95 18.91
CA GLU A 589 22.17 -41.71 19.02
C GLU A 589 22.01 -40.87 17.75
N TRP A 590 20.83 -40.27 17.58
CA TRP A 590 20.60 -39.30 16.51
C TRP A 590 19.76 -38.12 17.01
N PHE A 591 20.01 -36.98 16.41
CA PHE A 591 19.41 -35.70 16.76
C PHE A 591 18.48 -35.23 15.65
N PHE A 592 17.39 -34.59 16.05
CA PHE A 592 16.36 -34.10 15.13
C PHE A 592 16.34 -32.58 15.14
N HIS A 593 16.46 -31.95 13.97
CA HIS A 593 16.46 -30.50 13.82
C HIS A 593 15.33 -30.04 12.89
N HIS A 594 14.59 -29.01 13.31
CA HIS A 594 13.51 -28.34 12.57
C HIS A 594 13.30 -26.91 13.12
N ASP A 595 12.51 -26.11 12.43
CA ASP A 595 12.21 -24.74 12.85
C ASP A 595 11.20 -24.68 14.03
N ASN A 596 10.86 -23.46 14.46
CA ASN A 596 9.91 -23.23 15.56
C ASN A 596 8.45 -23.00 15.10
N ALA A 597 8.03 -23.56 13.97
CA ALA A 597 6.64 -23.42 13.53
C ALA A 597 5.64 -23.89 14.61
N SER A 598 4.44 -23.30 14.59
CA SER A 598 3.41 -23.60 15.62
C SER A 598 3.03 -25.09 15.70
N ALA A 599 3.08 -25.82 14.58
CA ALA A 599 2.85 -27.26 14.57
C ALA A 599 3.99 -28.04 15.25
N HIS A 600 5.24 -27.58 15.12
CA HIS A 600 6.46 -28.21 15.64
C HIS A 600 6.60 -28.05 17.15
N THR A 601 6.15 -26.91 17.67
CA THR A 601 6.26 -26.56 19.09
C THR A 601 5.07 -27.02 19.93
N ALA A 602 4.06 -27.65 19.31
CA ALA A 602 2.87 -28.15 19.97
C ALA A 602 3.18 -29.19 21.07
N ILE A 603 2.40 -29.18 22.15
CA ILE A 603 2.59 -30.08 23.29
C ILE A 603 2.52 -31.56 22.88
N SER A 604 1.57 -31.91 22.01
CA SER A 604 1.41 -33.29 21.51
C SER A 604 2.64 -33.78 20.73
N VAL A 605 3.30 -32.88 19.99
CA VAL A 605 4.51 -33.17 19.22
C VAL A 605 5.71 -33.35 20.15
N ARG A 606 5.85 -32.49 21.17
CA ARG A 606 6.88 -32.65 22.21
C ARG A 606 6.73 -33.97 22.97
N GLN A 607 5.48 -34.35 23.32
CA GLN A 607 5.19 -35.65 23.94
C GLN A 607 5.56 -36.82 23.03
N PHE A 608 5.35 -36.69 21.72
CA PHE A 608 5.75 -37.70 20.75
C PHE A 608 7.27 -37.89 20.72
N TYR A 609 8.06 -36.82 20.78
CA TYR A 609 9.52 -36.91 20.84
C TYR A 609 9.99 -37.72 22.06
N THR A 610 9.49 -37.37 23.24
CA THR A 610 9.82 -38.07 24.48
C THR A 610 9.41 -39.54 24.44
N LYS A 611 8.19 -39.83 23.97
CA LYS A 611 7.68 -41.21 23.87
C LYS A 611 8.51 -42.09 22.94
N ASN A 612 9.09 -41.50 21.89
CA ASN A 612 9.77 -42.20 20.81
C ASN A 612 11.29 -42.06 20.83
N TYR A 613 11.86 -41.51 21.91
CA TYR A 613 13.29 -41.27 22.09
C TYR A 613 13.92 -40.45 20.95
N MET A 614 13.18 -39.48 20.41
CA MET A 614 13.71 -38.51 19.46
C MET A 614 14.28 -37.34 20.25
N ILE A 615 15.53 -36.97 19.99
CA ILE A 615 16.21 -35.87 20.69
C ILE A 615 16.16 -34.61 19.83
N PRO A 616 15.25 -33.64 20.10
CA PRO A 616 15.17 -32.42 19.31
C PRO A 616 16.33 -31.47 19.64
N LEU A 617 16.92 -30.87 18.60
CA LEU A 617 17.82 -29.71 18.72
C LEU A 617 16.98 -28.45 18.72
N SER A 618 17.13 -27.62 19.76
CA SER A 618 16.46 -26.32 19.83
C SER A 618 16.93 -25.42 18.69
N HIS A 619 16.04 -24.71 18.01
CA HIS A 619 16.40 -23.70 17.01
C HIS A 619 16.05 -22.30 17.53
N PRO A 620 16.84 -21.24 17.29
CA PRO A 620 16.46 -19.89 17.67
C PRO A 620 15.38 -19.33 16.72
N PRO A 621 14.36 -18.60 17.20
CA PRO A 621 13.32 -18.05 16.34
C PRO A 621 13.91 -17.04 15.33
N PHE A 622 13.25 -16.91 14.17
CA PHE A 622 13.63 -15.98 13.10
C PHE A 622 15.05 -16.17 12.56
N SER A 623 15.58 -17.40 12.50
CA SER A 623 16.99 -17.67 12.17
C SER A 623 17.21 -18.54 10.92
N PRO A 624 16.66 -18.16 9.74
CA PRO A 624 16.77 -18.97 8.53
C PRO A 624 18.22 -19.08 8.00
N ASP A 625 19.09 -18.14 8.37
CA ASP A 625 20.52 -18.15 8.04
C ASP A 625 21.30 -19.24 8.78
N LEU A 626 20.70 -19.84 9.80
CA LEU A 626 21.24 -20.95 10.61
C LEU A 626 20.50 -22.28 10.38
N ALA A 627 19.56 -22.35 9.44
CA ALA A 627 18.80 -23.57 9.14
C ALA A 627 19.25 -24.21 7.81
N PRO A 628 19.74 -25.47 7.79
CA PRO A 628 20.23 -26.12 6.56
C PRO A 628 19.21 -26.18 5.42
N CYS A 629 17.92 -26.32 5.75
CA CYS A 629 16.86 -26.27 4.76
C CYS A 629 16.82 -24.92 4.04
N ASP A 630 16.94 -23.82 4.77
CA ASP A 630 16.80 -22.45 4.25
C ASP A 630 18.03 -21.93 3.53
N PHE A 631 19.25 -22.21 4.03
CA PHE A 631 20.47 -21.69 3.39
C PHE A 631 21.02 -22.60 2.27
N PHE A 632 20.65 -23.89 2.24
CA PHE A 632 21.18 -24.86 1.28
C PHE A 632 20.10 -25.49 0.39
N LEU A 633 19.18 -26.29 0.97
CA LEU A 633 18.29 -27.14 0.18
C LEU A 633 17.27 -26.32 -0.61
N PHE A 634 16.52 -25.45 0.06
CA PHE A 634 15.43 -24.69 -0.54
C PHE A 634 15.88 -23.67 -1.59
N PRO A 635 17.00 -22.94 -1.43
CA PRO A 635 17.55 -22.11 -2.49
C PRO A 635 17.89 -22.92 -3.75
N ARG A 636 18.41 -24.14 -3.60
CA ARG A 636 18.72 -25.02 -4.72
C ARG A 636 17.45 -25.50 -5.44
N MET A 637 16.45 -25.94 -4.67
CA MET A 637 15.14 -26.32 -5.20
C MET A 637 14.49 -25.16 -5.96
N LYS A 638 14.46 -23.96 -5.35
CA LYS A 638 13.91 -22.74 -5.95
C LYS A 638 14.65 -22.35 -7.23
N ARG A 639 15.98 -22.50 -7.30
CA ARG A 639 16.77 -22.25 -8.51
C ARG A 639 16.44 -23.22 -9.64
N TYR A 640 16.24 -24.50 -9.33
CA TYR A 640 15.93 -25.50 -10.36
C TYR A 640 14.50 -25.37 -10.91
N LEU A 641 13.55 -25.02 -10.04
CA LEU A 641 12.16 -24.77 -10.40
C LEU A 641 11.94 -23.39 -11.05
N LYS A 642 12.98 -22.53 -11.08
CA LYS A 642 12.93 -21.19 -11.64
C LYS A 642 12.76 -21.23 -13.16
N GLY A 643 11.77 -20.50 -13.69
CA GLY A 643 11.56 -20.34 -15.15
C GLY A 643 10.97 -21.56 -15.88
N LYS A 644 10.71 -22.67 -15.18
CA LYS A 644 10.10 -23.87 -15.79
C LYS A 644 8.57 -23.79 -15.71
N HIS A 645 7.91 -23.70 -16.86
CA HIS A 645 6.45 -23.79 -16.97
C HIS A 645 6.03 -25.27 -16.88
N SER A 646 5.22 -25.61 -15.89
CA SER A 646 4.54 -26.92 -15.84
C SER A 646 3.06 -26.65 -15.56
N VAL A 647 2.17 -27.24 -16.35
CA VAL A 647 0.73 -26.93 -16.32
C VAL A 647 0.02 -27.78 -15.25
N GLU A 648 0.64 -28.87 -14.80
CA GLU A 648 0.07 -29.82 -13.84
C GLU A 648 0.92 -30.00 -12.57
N VAL A 649 0.24 -30.16 -11.43
CA VAL A 649 0.86 -30.37 -10.10
C VAL A 649 1.77 -31.60 -10.09
N ASN A 650 1.30 -32.71 -10.68
CA ASN A 650 2.02 -33.98 -10.73
C ASN A 650 3.37 -33.84 -11.45
N GLU A 651 3.44 -33.01 -12.49
CA GLU A 651 4.68 -32.77 -13.24
C GLU A 651 5.70 -32.00 -12.38
N VAL A 652 5.23 -31.04 -11.57
CA VAL A 652 6.10 -30.30 -10.65
C VAL A 652 6.59 -31.19 -9.51
N GLU A 653 5.72 -32.06 -8.98
CA GLU A 653 6.10 -33.04 -7.96
C GLU A 653 7.17 -34.01 -8.48
N GLN A 654 7.00 -34.55 -9.69
CA GLN A 654 7.98 -35.43 -10.34
C GLN A 654 9.33 -34.74 -10.54
N LYS A 655 9.34 -33.53 -11.13
CA LYS A 655 10.57 -32.75 -11.33
C LYS A 655 11.26 -32.42 -10.00
N THR A 656 10.49 -32.12 -8.96
CA THR A 656 11.01 -31.85 -7.62
C THR A 656 11.69 -33.10 -7.04
N LEU A 657 11.09 -34.28 -7.21
CA LEU A 657 11.69 -35.55 -6.80
C LEU A 657 12.95 -35.90 -7.60
N GLU A 658 13.01 -35.55 -8.89
CA GLU A 658 14.22 -35.70 -9.71
C GLU A 658 15.37 -34.83 -9.17
N VAL A 659 15.08 -33.58 -8.80
CA VAL A 659 16.10 -32.70 -8.19
C VAL A 659 16.62 -33.27 -6.89
N LEU A 660 15.72 -33.75 -6.01
CA LEU A 660 16.14 -34.34 -4.74
C LEU A 660 17.05 -35.57 -4.95
N LYS A 661 16.83 -36.34 -6.03
CA LYS A 661 17.67 -37.49 -6.40
C LYS A 661 19.02 -37.09 -7.01
N ASP A 662 19.11 -35.92 -7.63
CA ASP A 662 20.33 -35.43 -8.29
C ASP A 662 21.34 -34.81 -7.31
N ILE A 663 20.92 -34.45 -6.09
CA ILE A 663 21.83 -33.93 -5.06
C ILE A 663 22.77 -35.04 -4.59
N LYS A 664 24.07 -34.82 -4.74
CA LYS A 664 25.10 -35.80 -4.39
C LYS A 664 25.45 -35.73 -2.91
N GLU A 665 25.92 -36.84 -2.34
CA GLU A 665 26.33 -36.95 -0.93
C GLU A 665 27.34 -35.87 -0.51
N ASN A 666 28.34 -35.60 -1.35
CA ASN A 666 29.35 -34.56 -1.08
C ASN A 666 28.76 -33.15 -0.95
N GLU A 667 27.60 -32.88 -1.56
CA GLU A 667 26.92 -31.59 -1.44
C GLU A 667 26.21 -31.46 -0.09
N PHE A 668 25.66 -32.55 0.44
CA PHE A 668 25.15 -32.60 1.80
C PHE A 668 26.29 -32.45 2.81
N GLN A 669 27.41 -33.14 2.64
CA GLN A 669 28.61 -32.96 3.47
C GLN A 669 29.03 -31.48 3.54
N ARG A 670 29.14 -30.82 2.38
CA ARG A 670 29.46 -29.39 2.29
C ARG A 670 28.42 -28.48 2.94
N CYS A 671 27.15 -28.87 2.97
CA CYS A 671 26.10 -28.13 3.68
C CYS A 671 26.37 -28.13 5.19
N PHE A 672 26.75 -29.28 5.77
CA PHE A 672 27.04 -29.39 7.20
C PHE A 672 28.35 -28.68 7.58
N GLU A 673 29.36 -28.70 6.71
CA GLU A 673 30.58 -27.87 6.87
C GLU A 673 30.24 -26.37 6.88
N GLN A 674 29.37 -25.93 5.96
CA GLN A 674 28.90 -24.54 5.94
C GLN A 674 28.07 -24.20 7.18
N TRP A 675 27.34 -25.16 7.73
CA TRP A 675 26.58 -24.95 8.95
C TRP A 675 27.52 -24.62 10.10
N GLU A 676 28.62 -25.37 10.25
CA GLU A 676 29.65 -25.12 11.26
C GLU A 676 30.24 -23.70 11.15
N MET A 677 30.67 -23.32 9.93
CA MET A 677 31.21 -21.98 9.68
C MET A 677 30.20 -20.88 10.03
N ARG A 678 28.92 -21.10 9.72
CA ARG A 678 27.84 -20.16 10.03
C ARG A 678 27.64 -20.04 11.54
N LEU A 679 27.67 -21.13 12.30
CA LEU A 679 27.55 -21.05 13.76
C LEU A 679 28.65 -20.17 14.37
N GLU A 680 29.89 -20.31 13.87
CA GLU A 680 31.02 -19.48 14.32
C GLU A 680 30.87 -18.01 13.92
N GLU A 681 30.43 -17.74 12.69
CA GLU A 681 30.17 -16.39 12.22
C GLU A 681 29.07 -15.70 13.05
N CYS A 682 27.99 -16.41 13.40
CA CYS A 682 26.94 -15.88 14.27
C CYS A 682 27.47 -15.48 15.66
N ILE A 683 28.36 -16.29 16.23
CA ILE A 683 28.99 -15.99 17.53
C ILE A 683 29.85 -14.72 17.40
N ASN A 684 30.70 -14.66 16.38
CA ASN A 684 31.60 -13.53 16.15
C ASN A 684 30.84 -12.22 15.86
N SER A 685 29.67 -12.31 15.26
CA SER A 685 28.78 -11.18 14.99
C SER A 685 27.80 -10.89 16.14
N ASN A 686 28.01 -11.42 17.35
CA ASN A 686 27.14 -11.18 18.51
C ASN A 686 25.65 -11.48 18.25
N GLY A 687 25.37 -12.55 17.52
CA GLY A 687 24.00 -13.01 17.25
C GLY A 687 23.30 -12.30 16.10
N GLU A 688 23.98 -11.42 15.35
CA GLU A 688 23.46 -10.83 14.12
C GLU A 688 23.21 -11.90 13.03
N TYR A 689 22.50 -11.49 11.98
CA TYR A 689 22.30 -12.32 10.80
C TYR A 689 23.58 -12.52 10.01
N ILE A 690 23.74 -13.71 9.47
CA ILE A 690 24.79 -14.04 8.50
C ILE A 690 24.22 -13.84 7.11
N LEU A 691 24.60 -12.72 6.49
CA LEU A 691 24.21 -12.38 5.13
C LEU A 691 25.04 -13.20 4.16
#